data_AF-A0A841E8H5-F1
#
_entry.id   AF-A0A841E8H5-F1
#
_cell.length_a   1.000
_cell.length_b   1.000
_cell.length_c   1.000
_cell.angle_alpha   90.00
_cell.angle_beta   90.00
_cell.angle_gamma   90.00
#
_symmetry.space_group_name_H-M   'P 1'
#
loop_
_entity.id
_entity.type
_entity.pdbx_description
1 polymer ?
#
loop_
_entity_poly.entity_id
_entity_poly.type
_entity_poly.pdbx_seq_one_letter_code
_entity_poly.pdbx_strand_id
1 'polypeptide(L)'
;MGSGGSKNHETYNTAPTAAPAHDQSDPSQEESPPVSDEALPLLDQESAADDPGGAAGEEAGAEEEHPAPEENPQEENSQETPSDEPLAESASDALTPIPDAPAEGAPAGTPVLAGGADLVDSTATLISYSDPEGGPPREVLLASVDEQAEAKLMEALELQKTEPIHVEEEVSGRLPLDEEKQLYELTAKAAKSVNHKLKTGTAVPEHTKEYLAQAQAAVQEVLDSPFATADELEMAGYYKNWLGKVEHTIDTAGAGSKPYADVKIPTVQAYEQQGTATVTAMVPAEPEGTGLPTESRTAGRIQAAVDAESGTTSWNGSDRVSAEGTEYAVDLGDGWSAVYRPYQANDPAKTEYSLRGQLEVHAPQGAGHGKKLVSRLGDLNLVNRALTAKEGEWTYLMNNLTAQGLQSEPQVKTALGQAEELEEMQLQEIFHSQAHKAAGLDEHGLAKLAKSWQVEAAASCLPRKVALVRDAAAKAAGFADGGELAASPGYDPVPRSSGGWLTWSRWDVGNSAAMETAWSGKSLTHSIGAGSMSDLLATGVLASTERRSVMGVSSDIGMSENADKKSGGANSVFTRVTSQAAVTQYGLGKGAHLVWDDPPRLLDNTSVYGYPSDHFGAVNPKGNHSMHAMTKDPKKMAEFTAHNNEVMFRHGLDLLGAEAPSRIVCSGEQEKKNVVALLNKRGITHLAGKPIDQVVQA
;
A
#
# COMPACT_ATOMS: atom_id res chain seq x y z
N MET A 1 -34.85 -12.52 -5.99
CA MET A 1 -35.18 -13.62 -5.05
C MET A 1 -33.86 -14.06 -4.43
N GLY A 2 -33.78 -14.15 -3.10
CA GLY A 2 -32.49 -14.38 -2.42
C GLY A 2 -32.08 -15.85 -2.39
N SER A 3 -30.81 -16.12 -2.67
CA SER A 3 -30.15 -17.40 -2.41
C SER A 3 -29.53 -17.38 -1.01
N GLY A 4 -30.10 -18.12 -0.07
CA GLY A 4 -29.48 -18.31 1.25
C GLY A 4 -28.19 -19.13 1.12
N GLY A 5 -27.12 -18.70 1.77
CA GLY A 5 -25.83 -19.39 1.74
C GLY A 5 -25.88 -20.74 2.48
N SER A 6 -25.21 -21.75 1.93
CA SER A 6 -24.94 -22.99 2.62
C SER A 6 -23.83 -22.76 3.64
N LYS A 7 -24.15 -22.75 4.94
CA LYS A 7 -23.15 -22.99 5.97
C LYS A 7 -22.85 -24.48 6.01
N ASN A 8 -21.58 -24.86 5.98
CA ASN A 8 -21.19 -26.23 6.29
C ASN A 8 -21.41 -26.47 7.80
N HIS A 9 -21.93 -27.64 8.17
CA HIS A 9 -21.82 -28.10 9.56
C HIS A 9 -20.42 -28.65 9.77
N GLU A 10 -19.71 -28.12 10.77
CA GLU A 10 -18.50 -28.74 11.29
C GLU A 10 -18.92 -29.74 12.38
N THR A 11 -18.37 -30.96 12.33
CA THR A 11 -18.71 -32.04 13.26
C THR A 11 -17.70 -32.08 14.41
N TYR A 12 -18.16 -31.77 15.62
CA TYR A 12 -17.35 -31.86 16.83
C TYR A 12 -17.04 -33.32 17.20
N ASN A 13 -15.76 -33.68 17.29
CA ASN A 13 -15.30 -34.99 17.76
C ASN A 13 -14.74 -34.86 19.18
N THR A 14 -15.46 -35.35 20.19
CA THR A 14 -14.94 -35.50 21.55
C THR A 14 -14.07 -36.76 21.66
N ALA A 15 -12.77 -36.61 21.89
CA ALA A 15 -11.86 -37.74 22.08
C ALA A 15 -12.01 -38.38 23.48
N PRO A 16 -11.98 -39.72 23.61
CA PRO A 16 -12.10 -40.39 24.91
C PRO A 16 -10.81 -40.34 25.74
N THR A 17 -10.96 -40.22 27.06
CA THR A 17 -9.86 -40.14 28.04
C THR A 17 -8.95 -41.37 28.02
N ALA A 18 -7.64 -41.16 27.89
CA ALA A 18 -6.63 -42.21 27.94
C ALA A 18 -6.23 -42.60 29.38
N ALA A 19 -5.87 -43.88 29.58
CA ALA A 19 -5.31 -44.40 30.83
C ALA A 19 -3.78 -44.67 30.68
N PRO A 20 -2.97 -44.52 31.76
CA PRO A 20 -1.51 -44.48 31.66
C PRO A 20 -0.79 -45.84 31.83
N ALA A 21 0.34 -46.05 31.14
CA ALA A 21 1.32 -47.09 31.46
C ALA A 21 2.74 -46.85 30.88
N HIS A 22 3.75 -46.83 31.77
CA HIS A 22 5.16 -47.28 31.65
C HIS A 22 5.99 -47.12 30.34
N ASP A 23 6.87 -46.11 30.34
CA ASP A 23 8.35 -46.25 30.50
C ASP A 23 9.04 -47.59 30.12
N GLN A 24 9.94 -47.56 29.11
CA GLN A 24 11.23 -48.30 29.06
C GLN A 24 12.30 -47.65 28.12
N SER A 25 13.28 -46.96 28.72
CA SER A 25 14.74 -46.91 28.41
C SER A 25 15.36 -47.16 26.99
N ASP A 26 16.07 -46.13 26.49
CA ASP A 26 17.48 -46.14 25.98
C ASP A 26 17.83 -46.64 24.51
N PRO A 27 19.07 -46.48 23.96
CA PRO A 27 19.27 -45.64 22.75
C PRO A 27 20.20 -46.23 21.65
N SER A 28 20.47 -45.50 20.55
CA SER A 28 21.75 -45.54 19.77
C SER A 28 21.81 -44.62 18.52
N GLN A 29 22.98 -44.00 18.30
CA GLN A 29 23.69 -43.64 17.04
C GLN A 29 22.98 -42.75 15.99
N GLU A 30 23.54 -41.62 15.55
CA GLU A 30 24.80 -41.35 14.81
C GLU A 30 24.81 -41.80 13.34
N GLU A 31 24.82 -40.83 12.41
CA GLU A 31 25.65 -40.89 11.20
C GLU A 31 25.83 -39.48 10.58
N SER A 32 26.97 -39.20 9.94
CA SER A 32 27.27 -37.90 9.29
C SER A 32 28.14 -38.13 8.05
N PRO A 33 27.88 -37.46 6.90
CA PRO A 33 28.71 -37.56 5.71
C PRO A 33 29.99 -36.69 5.81
N PRO A 34 31.06 -37.01 5.05
CA PRO A 34 32.42 -36.57 5.37
C PRO A 34 32.92 -35.32 4.62
N VAL A 35 33.99 -34.73 5.18
CA VAL A 35 34.88 -33.75 4.53
C VAL A 35 36.04 -34.49 3.84
N SER A 36 36.59 -33.94 2.77
CA SER A 36 37.84 -34.42 2.14
C SER A 36 38.76 -33.26 1.73
N ASP A 37 39.89 -33.13 2.42
CA ASP A 37 41.05 -32.37 1.93
C ASP A 37 41.66 -33.03 0.68
N GLU A 38 42.21 -32.23 -0.23
CA GLU A 38 43.47 -32.60 -0.89
C GLU A 38 44.29 -31.36 -1.26
N ALA A 39 45.63 -31.52 -1.38
CA ALA A 39 46.58 -30.44 -1.08
C ALA A 39 47.36 -29.86 -2.29
N LEU A 40 47.91 -28.67 -2.07
CA LEU A 40 48.86 -27.98 -2.95
C LEU A 40 50.20 -28.73 -3.09
N PRO A 41 50.86 -28.62 -4.25
CA PRO A 41 52.32 -28.66 -4.35
C PRO A 41 52.91 -27.28 -4.71
N LEU A 42 53.93 -26.86 -3.96
CA LEU A 42 54.86 -25.76 -4.30
C LEU A 42 55.96 -26.23 -5.26
N LEU A 43 56.62 -25.28 -5.96
CA LEU A 43 57.93 -25.28 -6.68
C LEU A 43 57.83 -24.32 -7.91
N ASP A 44 58.81 -23.51 -8.32
CA ASP A 44 60.05 -23.04 -7.65
C ASP A 44 60.69 -21.81 -8.37
N GLN A 45 61.25 -20.87 -7.59
CA GLN A 45 62.42 -19.97 -7.82
C GLN A 45 62.67 -19.06 -9.08
N GLU A 46 63.61 -18.10 -8.85
CA GLU A 46 64.32 -17.14 -9.76
C GLU A 46 63.49 -16.05 -10.48
N SER A 47 63.97 -14.84 -10.83
CA SER A 47 65.01 -13.89 -10.34
C SER A 47 64.79 -12.52 -11.10
N ALA A 48 65.41 -11.35 -10.87
CA ALA A 48 66.51 -10.87 -10.01
C ALA A 48 66.30 -9.36 -9.60
N ALA A 49 67.35 -8.52 -9.66
CA ALA A 49 67.38 -7.05 -9.41
C ALA A 49 67.23 -6.22 -10.73
N ASP A 50 67.17 -4.88 -10.80
CA ASP A 50 67.89 -3.79 -10.08
C ASP A 50 67.14 -2.44 -10.03
N ASP A 51 67.55 -1.57 -9.09
CA ASP A 51 67.35 -0.10 -9.05
C ASP A 51 68.73 0.57 -9.26
N PRO A 52 68.85 1.72 -9.99
CA PRO A 52 69.12 2.97 -9.25
C PRO A 52 68.59 4.28 -9.88
N GLY A 53 67.80 5.03 -9.11
CA GLY A 53 68.32 6.22 -8.40
C GLY A 53 68.27 7.65 -9.01
N GLY A 54 67.51 8.54 -8.35
CA GLY A 54 67.89 9.94 -8.01
C GLY A 54 67.64 11.08 -9.02
N ALA A 55 67.73 12.38 -8.64
CA ALA A 55 67.78 13.03 -7.31
C ALA A 55 67.66 14.60 -7.41
N ALA A 56 67.31 15.27 -6.30
CA ALA A 56 67.38 16.73 -6.00
C ALA A 56 66.46 17.70 -6.81
N GLY A 57 66.04 18.88 -6.32
CA GLY A 57 66.21 19.58 -5.01
C GLY A 57 65.05 20.61 -4.80
N GLU A 58 64.71 21.07 -3.58
CA GLU A 58 65.33 22.21 -2.82
C GLU A 58 65.13 23.59 -3.50
N GLU A 59 64.88 24.75 -2.86
CA GLU A 59 64.63 25.21 -1.46
C GLU A 59 63.78 26.53 -1.58
N ALA A 60 63.26 27.30 -0.60
CA ALA A 60 63.26 27.42 0.88
C ALA A 60 61.88 28.04 1.30
N GLY A 61 61.59 28.63 2.48
CA GLY A 61 62.32 28.99 3.72
C GLY A 61 61.36 29.64 4.75
N ALA A 62 61.81 29.97 5.98
CA ALA A 62 60.97 30.36 7.12
C ALA A 62 61.41 31.65 7.84
N GLU A 63 60.62 32.14 8.83
CA GLU A 63 61.05 33.11 9.86
C GLU A 63 60.20 32.97 11.15
N GLU A 64 60.70 33.47 12.30
CA GLU A 64 60.23 33.17 13.68
C GLU A 64 59.84 34.44 14.47
N GLU A 65 59.07 34.31 15.58
CA GLU A 65 59.40 34.96 16.88
C GLU A 65 58.55 34.41 18.07
N HIS A 66 58.96 34.73 19.32
CA HIS A 66 58.52 34.16 20.62
C HIS A 66 57.96 35.27 21.58
N PRO A 67 57.63 35.08 22.90
CA PRO A 67 57.40 33.87 23.73
C PRO A 67 56.10 33.89 24.63
N ALA A 68 55.96 32.84 25.45
CA ALA A 68 54.97 32.54 26.51
C ALA A 68 54.75 33.59 27.64
N PRO A 69 53.77 33.37 28.56
CA PRO A 69 54.05 32.52 29.75
C PRO A 69 53.01 31.42 30.07
N GLU A 70 53.30 30.61 31.09
CA GLU A 70 52.59 29.39 31.50
C GLU A 70 51.48 29.64 32.55
N GLU A 71 50.39 28.85 32.52
CA GLU A 71 49.63 28.43 33.71
C GLU A 71 49.16 26.96 33.53
N ASN A 72 49.12 26.19 34.64
CA ASN A 72 48.80 24.75 34.62
C ASN A 72 47.29 24.47 34.51
N PRO A 73 46.88 23.48 33.69
CA PRO A 73 45.73 22.64 33.96
C PRO A 73 46.13 21.47 34.89
N GLN A 74 45.32 21.19 35.91
CA GLN A 74 45.42 19.95 36.68
C GLN A 74 44.70 18.81 35.95
N GLU A 75 45.08 17.56 36.25
CA GLU A 75 44.31 16.37 35.84
C GLU A 75 42.96 16.33 36.58
N GLU A 76 41.85 16.53 35.85
CA GLU A 76 40.53 16.04 36.28
C GLU A 76 39.97 15.05 35.25
N ASN A 77 40.03 13.77 35.63
CA ASN A 77 39.56 12.62 34.87
C ASN A 77 38.02 12.65 34.73
N SER A 78 37.53 13.27 33.67
CA SER A 78 36.12 13.22 33.25
C SER A 78 35.95 12.17 32.16
N GLN A 79 35.24 11.09 32.46
CA GLN A 79 34.89 10.08 31.46
C GLN A 79 33.83 10.65 30.51
N GLU A 80 34.18 10.88 29.25
CA GLU A 80 33.19 11.20 28.21
C GLU A 80 32.31 9.97 27.95
N THR A 81 31.08 10.01 28.48
CA THR A 81 30.02 9.10 28.03
C THR A 81 29.71 9.41 26.57
N PRO A 82 29.74 8.42 25.64
CA PRO A 82 29.41 8.67 24.25
C PRO A 82 27.95 9.13 24.15
N SER A 83 27.74 10.30 23.54
CA SER A 83 26.42 10.83 23.25
C SER A 83 25.77 10.03 22.11
N ASP A 84 24.75 9.24 22.41
CA ASP A 84 24.00 8.40 21.45
C ASP A 84 23.02 9.26 20.61
N GLU A 85 23.49 10.37 20.06
CA GLU A 85 22.77 11.12 19.03
C GLU A 85 23.07 10.51 17.64
N PRO A 86 22.04 10.22 16.82
CA PRO A 86 22.25 9.83 15.43
C PRO A 86 22.87 11.01 14.65
N LEU A 87 23.65 10.70 13.61
CA LEU A 87 24.36 11.69 12.78
C LEU A 87 23.45 12.85 12.32
N ALA A 88 23.55 13.96 13.04
CA ALA A 88 22.82 15.18 12.75
C ALA A 88 23.45 15.92 11.55
N GLU A 89 23.26 15.38 10.36
CA GLU A 89 23.64 16.06 9.11
C GLU A 89 22.99 17.45 9.07
N SER A 90 23.82 18.47 8.90
CA SER A 90 23.35 19.86 8.82
C SER A 90 22.36 20.02 7.67
N ALA A 91 21.24 20.70 7.93
CA ALA A 91 20.11 20.89 7.00
C ALA A 91 20.41 21.74 5.74
N SER A 92 21.67 21.80 5.30
CA SER A 92 22.20 22.62 4.22
C SER A 92 22.45 21.88 2.89
N ASP A 93 22.48 20.54 2.86
CA ASP A 93 22.64 19.72 1.62
C ASP A 93 21.31 19.04 1.19
N ALA A 94 20.19 19.33 1.85
CA ALA A 94 18.87 18.79 1.54
C ALA A 94 18.28 19.44 0.28
N LEU A 95 17.94 18.63 -0.73
CA LEU A 95 17.40 19.09 -2.02
C LEU A 95 16.02 19.75 -1.89
N THR A 96 15.19 19.23 -0.99
CA THR A 96 13.94 19.84 -0.55
C THR A 96 13.87 19.81 0.98
N PRO A 97 13.78 20.96 1.67
CA PRO A 97 13.63 20.98 3.12
C PRO A 97 12.33 20.32 3.57
N ILE A 98 12.40 19.40 4.54
CA ILE A 98 11.22 18.82 5.20
C ILE A 98 10.65 19.88 6.17
N PRO A 99 9.36 20.27 6.06
CA PRO A 99 8.76 21.26 6.94
C PRO A 99 8.56 20.71 8.36
N ASP A 100 8.58 21.60 9.35
CA ASP A 100 8.26 21.24 10.73
C ASP A 100 6.79 20.82 10.92
N ALA A 101 5.87 21.41 10.15
CA ALA A 101 4.47 21.01 10.06
C ALA A 101 3.97 21.11 8.59
N PRO A 102 3.28 20.09 8.04
CA PRO A 102 2.46 20.25 6.84
C PRO A 102 1.30 21.24 7.07
N ALA A 103 0.83 21.89 6.00
CA ALA A 103 -0.29 22.84 6.08
C ALA A 103 -1.62 22.15 6.40
N GLU A 104 -2.30 22.59 7.46
CA GLU A 104 -3.61 22.05 7.88
C GLU A 104 -4.69 22.26 6.81
N GLY A 105 -5.46 21.20 6.56
CA GLY A 105 -6.58 21.19 5.62
C GLY A 105 -6.18 21.16 4.15
N ALA A 106 -4.89 21.18 3.79
CA ALA A 106 -4.44 21.20 2.39
C ALA A 106 -4.64 19.83 1.70
N PRO A 107 -5.57 19.66 0.73
CA PRO A 107 -5.97 18.32 0.27
C PRO A 107 -4.86 17.52 -0.41
N ALA A 108 -4.02 18.17 -1.22
CA ALA A 108 -2.89 17.53 -1.89
C ALA A 108 -1.70 17.27 -0.94
N GLY A 109 -1.73 17.81 0.28
CA GLY A 109 -0.62 17.78 1.23
C GLY A 109 0.56 18.67 0.82
N THR A 110 1.70 18.39 1.45
CA THR A 110 3.02 18.96 1.15
C THR A 110 3.93 17.81 0.69
N PRO A 111 4.42 17.80 -0.56
CA PRO A 111 5.32 16.76 -1.03
C PRO A 111 6.72 16.97 -0.46
N VAL A 112 7.41 15.87 -0.16
CA VAL A 112 8.80 15.86 0.35
C VAL A 112 9.58 14.73 -0.28
N LEU A 113 10.92 14.83 -0.25
CA LEU A 113 11.83 13.79 -0.70
C LEU A 113 12.51 13.12 0.50
N ALA A 114 12.38 11.80 0.60
CA ALA A 114 13.16 10.98 1.53
C ALA A 114 14.47 10.53 0.84
N GLY A 115 15.53 10.31 1.61
CA GLY A 115 16.81 9.83 1.11
C GLY A 115 16.76 8.44 0.47
N GLY A 116 17.81 8.07 -0.26
CA GLY A 116 17.94 6.75 -0.88
C GLY A 116 16.84 6.38 -1.90
N ALA A 117 16.67 5.07 -2.10
CA ALA A 117 15.79 4.47 -3.11
C ALA A 117 14.67 3.60 -2.51
N ASP A 118 14.43 3.70 -1.20
CA ASP A 118 13.47 2.84 -0.48
C ASP A 118 12.01 3.20 -0.77
N LEU A 119 11.76 4.45 -1.18
CA LEU A 119 10.46 4.93 -1.64
C LEU A 119 10.50 5.17 -3.15
N VAL A 120 9.42 4.85 -3.85
CA VAL A 120 9.34 5.02 -5.30
C VAL A 120 9.42 6.51 -5.66
N ASP A 121 10.24 6.83 -6.67
CA ASP A 121 10.64 8.20 -7.06
C ASP A 121 11.34 9.02 -5.94
N SER A 122 11.76 8.37 -4.85
CA SER A 122 12.21 9.00 -3.58
C SER A 122 11.15 9.91 -2.92
N THR A 123 9.87 9.74 -3.25
CA THR A 123 8.79 10.67 -2.87
C THR A 123 7.95 10.23 -1.67
N ALA A 124 7.53 11.21 -0.85
CA ALA A 124 6.47 11.08 0.13
C ALA A 124 5.57 12.34 0.16
N THR A 125 4.44 12.27 0.84
CA THR A 125 3.48 13.38 1.00
C THR A 125 3.08 13.51 2.46
N LEU A 126 3.33 14.68 3.05
CA LEU A 126 2.88 15.03 4.40
C LEU A 126 1.52 15.71 4.32
N ILE A 127 0.51 15.19 5.02
CA ILE A 127 -0.85 15.77 5.09
C ILE A 127 -1.16 16.11 6.54
N SER A 128 -1.80 17.26 6.77
CA SER A 128 -2.42 17.61 8.04
C SER A 128 -3.92 17.76 7.80
N TYR A 129 -4.73 16.82 8.28
CA TYR A 129 -6.18 16.89 8.20
C TYR A 129 -6.73 17.68 9.38
N SER A 130 -7.65 18.62 9.14
CA SER A 130 -8.43 19.21 10.22
C SER A 130 -9.29 18.15 10.91
N ASP A 131 -9.43 18.22 12.23
CA ASP A 131 -10.30 17.31 12.98
C ASP A 131 -11.77 17.74 12.82
N PRO A 132 -12.69 16.82 12.45
CA PRO A 132 -14.07 17.17 12.10
C PRO A 132 -14.93 17.63 13.30
N GLU A 133 -14.48 17.42 14.54
CA GLU A 133 -15.14 17.94 15.75
C GLU A 133 -14.50 19.25 16.25
N GLY A 134 -13.48 19.75 15.56
CA GLY A 134 -12.73 20.96 15.92
C GLY A 134 -11.60 20.73 16.92
N GLY A 135 -11.12 19.48 17.05
CA GLY A 135 -9.91 19.15 17.80
C GLY A 135 -8.60 19.56 17.10
N PRO A 136 -7.43 19.24 17.68
CA PRO A 136 -6.15 19.40 16.99
C PRO A 136 -6.02 18.44 15.80
N PRO A 137 -5.26 18.78 14.74
CA PRO A 137 -5.26 18.04 13.49
C PRO A 137 -4.61 16.64 13.56
N ARG A 138 -4.82 15.86 12.48
CA ARG A 138 -4.20 14.55 12.26
C ARG A 138 -3.10 14.68 11.20
N GLU A 139 -1.84 14.48 11.58
CA GLU A 139 -0.72 14.54 10.65
C GLU A 139 -0.28 13.13 10.20
N VAL A 140 -0.15 12.94 8.88
CA VAL A 140 0.11 11.65 8.22
C VAL A 140 1.16 11.81 7.13
N LEU A 141 2.09 10.85 7.02
CA LEU A 141 2.96 10.67 5.85
C LEU A 141 2.40 9.56 4.98
N LEU A 142 2.31 9.82 3.68
CA LEU A 142 1.89 8.87 2.66
C LEU A 142 3.01 8.64 1.66
N ALA A 143 3.37 7.40 1.41
CA ALA A 143 4.41 7.00 0.48
C ALA A 143 4.08 5.67 -0.22
N SER A 144 4.85 5.33 -1.24
CA SER A 144 4.91 3.97 -1.77
C SER A 144 6.34 3.46 -1.58
N VAL A 145 6.50 2.36 -0.84
CA VAL A 145 7.78 1.65 -0.69
C VAL A 145 8.10 0.95 -2.01
N ASP A 146 9.36 0.84 -2.41
CA ASP A 146 9.71 0.06 -3.62
C ASP A 146 9.59 -1.45 -3.39
N GLU A 147 9.26 -2.24 -4.42
CA GLU A 147 9.13 -3.71 -4.34
C GLU A 147 10.49 -4.38 -4.00
N GLN A 148 11.62 -3.72 -4.25
CA GLN A 148 12.95 -4.15 -3.79
C GLN A 148 13.24 -3.82 -2.32
N ALA A 149 12.57 -2.80 -1.76
CA ALA A 149 12.78 -2.34 -0.39
C ALA A 149 11.81 -3.01 0.63
N GLU A 150 10.76 -3.70 0.15
CA GLU A 150 9.81 -4.44 1.01
C GLU A 150 10.51 -5.33 2.04
N ALA A 151 11.60 -6.02 1.67
CA ALA A 151 12.33 -6.92 2.55
C ALA A 151 12.86 -6.22 3.82
N LYS A 152 13.35 -4.97 3.69
CA LYS A 152 13.85 -4.17 4.82
C LYS A 152 12.72 -3.84 5.80
N LEU A 153 11.57 -3.41 5.27
CA LEU A 153 10.40 -3.10 6.07
C LEU A 153 9.88 -4.36 6.76
N MET A 154 9.78 -5.47 6.04
CA MET A 154 9.30 -6.74 6.60
C MET A 154 10.22 -7.29 7.70
N GLU A 155 11.52 -7.03 7.65
CA GLU A 155 12.47 -7.35 8.73
C GLU A 155 12.21 -6.55 10.02
N ALA A 156 11.58 -5.37 9.93
CA ALA A 156 11.21 -4.57 11.10
C ALA A 156 9.89 -5.01 11.77
N LEU A 157 9.08 -5.87 11.14
CA LEU A 157 7.72 -6.19 11.60
C LEU A 157 7.62 -7.53 12.32
N GLU A 158 6.99 -7.53 13.49
CA GLU A 158 6.57 -8.75 14.18
C GLU A 158 5.08 -9.01 13.94
N LEU A 159 4.78 -9.83 12.93
CA LEU A 159 3.42 -10.25 12.60
C LEU A 159 2.83 -11.10 13.72
N GLN A 160 1.77 -10.57 14.35
CA GLN A 160 1.05 -11.23 15.43
C GLN A 160 0.47 -12.58 14.99
N LYS A 161 1.07 -13.66 15.47
CA LYS A 161 0.56 -15.02 15.31
C LYS A 161 -0.66 -15.21 16.20
N THR A 162 -1.55 -16.13 15.83
CA THR A 162 -2.64 -16.58 16.70
C THR A 162 -2.49 -18.06 17.01
N GLU A 163 -2.65 -18.42 18.27
CA GLU A 163 -2.57 -19.78 18.77
C GLU A 163 -3.95 -20.29 19.24
N PRO A 164 -4.25 -21.58 18.98
CA PRO A 164 -5.48 -22.20 19.45
C PRO A 164 -5.36 -22.56 20.94
N ILE A 165 -6.05 -21.83 21.81
CA ILE A 165 -6.28 -22.26 23.20
C ILE A 165 -7.65 -22.90 23.35
N HIS A 166 -7.79 -23.75 24.36
CA HIS A 166 -9.05 -24.41 24.71
C HIS A 166 -9.72 -23.71 25.89
N VAL A 167 -10.90 -23.15 25.67
CA VAL A 167 -11.69 -22.38 26.66
C VAL A 167 -13.03 -23.06 26.86
N GLU A 168 -13.51 -23.16 28.10
CA GLU A 168 -14.87 -23.66 28.39
C GLU A 168 -15.88 -22.51 28.29
N GLU A 169 -16.80 -22.58 27.32
CA GLU A 169 -17.88 -21.60 27.13
C GLU A 169 -19.26 -22.24 27.35
N GLU A 170 -20.22 -21.49 27.92
CA GLU A 170 -21.62 -21.90 27.99
C GLU A 170 -22.29 -21.80 26.61
N VAL A 171 -22.53 -22.94 25.97
CA VAL A 171 -23.25 -23.04 24.69
C VAL A 171 -24.68 -23.53 24.89
N SER A 172 -25.62 -22.98 24.12
CA SER A 172 -26.98 -23.51 24.01
C SER A 172 -27.07 -24.36 22.75
N GLY A 173 -27.44 -25.64 22.89
CA GLY A 173 -27.46 -26.58 21.76
C GLY A 173 -28.32 -27.81 21.99
N ARG A 174 -28.51 -28.59 20.92
CA ARG A 174 -29.18 -29.90 20.98
C ARG A 174 -28.27 -30.93 21.64
N LEU A 175 -28.88 -31.89 22.33
CA LEU A 175 -28.15 -33.07 22.82
C LEU A 175 -27.70 -33.94 21.63
N PRO A 176 -26.50 -34.55 21.66
CA PRO A 176 -26.02 -35.41 20.57
C PRO A 176 -26.99 -36.53 20.18
N LEU A 177 -27.72 -37.08 21.16
CA LEU A 177 -28.74 -38.12 20.94
C LEU A 177 -29.97 -37.61 20.15
N ASP A 178 -30.29 -36.30 20.21
CA ASP A 178 -31.32 -35.69 19.36
C ASP A 178 -30.90 -35.73 17.88
N GLU A 179 -29.63 -35.43 17.62
CA GLU A 179 -29.08 -35.34 16.26
C GLU A 179 -28.82 -36.74 15.66
N GLU A 180 -28.29 -37.67 16.47
CA GLU A 180 -28.07 -39.07 16.08
C GLU A 180 -29.40 -39.76 15.75
N LYS A 181 -30.41 -39.64 16.63
CA LYS A 181 -31.72 -40.28 16.45
C LYS A 181 -32.75 -39.42 15.71
N GLN A 182 -32.36 -38.20 15.30
CA GLN A 182 -33.16 -37.24 14.52
C GLN A 182 -34.54 -36.96 15.14
N LEU A 183 -34.61 -36.82 16.47
CA LEU A 183 -35.88 -36.80 17.23
C LEU A 183 -36.69 -35.54 16.92
N TYR A 184 -36.02 -34.38 16.85
CA TYR A 184 -36.60 -33.14 16.32
C TYR A 184 -37.13 -33.32 14.90
N GLU A 185 -36.32 -33.82 13.98
CA GLU A 185 -36.64 -33.89 12.55
C GLU A 185 -37.84 -34.82 12.30
N LEU A 186 -37.87 -35.99 12.94
CA LEU A 186 -38.97 -36.94 12.89
C LEU A 186 -40.26 -36.33 13.46
N THR A 187 -40.19 -35.70 14.64
CA THR A 187 -41.35 -35.06 15.30
C THR A 187 -41.89 -33.89 14.49
N ALA A 188 -41.01 -33.03 13.99
CA ALA A 188 -41.37 -31.89 13.15
C ALA A 188 -41.92 -32.34 11.78
N LYS A 189 -41.39 -33.43 11.19
CA LYS A 189 -41.90 -34.03 9.94
C LYS A 189 -43.31 -34.58 10.12
N ALA A 190 -43.59 -35.30 11.20
CA ALA A 190 -44.94 -35.77 11.52
C ALA A 190 -45.94 -34.60 11.65
N ALA A 191 -45.62 -33.61 12.47
CA ALA A 191 -46.45 -32.41 12.67
C ALA A 191 -46.68 -31.61 11.38
N LYS A 192 -45.63 -31.39 10.57
CA LYS A 192 -45.72 -30.70 9.26
C LYS A 192 -46.59 -31.48 8.27
N SER A 193 -46.48 -32.81 8.23
CA SER A 193 -47.27 -33.69 7.35
C SER A 193 -48.76 -33.66 7.71
N VAL A 194 -49.13 -33.80 8.99
CA VAL A 194 -50.53 -33.70 9.45
C VAL A 194 -51.11 -32.31 9.15
N ASN A 195 -50.41 -31.22 9.50
CA ASN A 195 -50.84 -29.87 9.18
C ASN A 195 -51.12 -29.66 7.68
N HIS A 196 -50.31 -30.23 6.79
CA HIS A 196 -50.53 -30.13 5.34
C HIS A 196 -51.82 -30.84 4.90
N LYS A 197 -52.16 -32.00 5.47
CA LYS A 197 -53.42 -32.71 5.17
C LYS A 197 -54.64 -31.95 5.69
N LEU A 198 -54.57 -31.46 6.93
CA LEU A 198 -55.61 -30.61 7.53
C LEU A 198 -55.84 -29.33 6.72
N LYS A 199 -54.78 -28.63 6.31
CA LYS A 199 -54.86 -27.42 5.47
C LYS A 199 -55.48 -27.68 4.10
N THR A 200 -55.31 -28.88 3.55
CA THR A 200 -55.89 -29.29 2.26
C THR A 200 -57.26 -29.96 2.38
N GLY A 201 -57.82 -30.06 3.59
CA GLY A 201 -59.10 -30.73 3.84
C GLY A 201 -59.10 -32.24 3.57
N THR A 202 -57.91 -32.86 3.49
CA THR A 202 -57.76 -34.29 3.18
C THR A 202 -57.68 -35.12 4.46
N ALA A 203 -58.27 -36.32 4.43
CA ALA A 203 -58.11 -37.30 5.50
C ALA A 203 -56.63 -37.70 5.63
N VAL A 204 -56.16 -37.92 6.87
CA VAL A 204 -54.76 -38.25 7.15
C VAL A 204 -54.44 -39.65 6.60
N PRO A 205 -53.56 -39.77 5.59
CA PRO A 205 -53.26 -41.05 4.94
C PRO A 205 -52.26 -41.87 5.78
N GLU A 206 -52.18 -43.17 5.51
CA GLU A 206 -51.35 -44.09 6.31
C GLU A 206 -49.88 -43.67 6.40
N HIS A 207 -49.26 -43.23 5.30
CA HIS A 207 -47.87 -42.72 5.31
C HIS A 207 -47.64 -41.51 6.23
N THR A 208 -48.68 -40.73 6.58
CA THR A 208 -48.57 -39.66 7.57
C THR A 208 -48.66 -40.22 9.00
N LYS A 209 -49.42 -41.30 9.22
CA LYS A 209 -49.41 -42.04 10.49
C LYS A 209 -48.11 -42.83 10.69
N GLU A 210 -47.54 -43.38 9.62
CA GLU A 210 -46.23 -44.04 9.63
C GLU A 210 -45.13 -43.09 10.13
N TYR A 211 -45.15 -41.80 9.73
CA TYR A 211 -44.23 -40.80 10.27
C TYR A 211 -44.46 -40.50 11.76
N LEU A 212 -45.72 -40.49 12.23
CA LEU A 212 -46.05 -40.35 13.65
C LEU A 212 -45.55 -41.57 14.44
N ALA A 213 -45.83 -42.78 13.97
CA ALA A 213 -45.39 -44.04 14.59
C ALA A 213 -43.86 -44.18 14.60
N GLN A 214 -43.16 -43.76 13.53
CA GLN A 214 -41.70 -43.72 13.47
C GLN A 214 -41.12 -42.78 14.53
N ALA A 215 -41.69 -41.58 14.67
CA ALA A 215 -41.25 -40.61 15.68
C ALA A 215 -41.59 -41.08 17.11
N GLN A 216 -42.78 -41.65 17.32
CA GLN A 216 -43.18 -42.25 18.60
C GLN A 216 -42.23 -43.39 19.00
N ALA A 217 -41.85 -44.27 18.06
CA ALA A 217 -40.90 -45.34 18.32
C ALA A 217 -39.51 -44.81 18.71
N ALA A 218 -38.94 -43.89 17.93
CA ALA A 218 -37.62 -43.32 18.20
C ALA A 218 -37.55 -42.59 19.56
N VAL A 219 -38.58 -41.82 19.90
CA VAL A 219 -38.70 -41.13 21.20
C VAL A 219 -38.93 -42.13 22.35
N GLN A 220 -39.74 -43.16 22.14
CA GLN A 220 -40.00 -44.17 23.16
C GLN A 220 -38.77 -45.05 23.42
N GLU A 221 -37.94 -45.32 22.41
CA GLU A 221 -36.65 -46.03 22.55
C GLU A 221 -35.68 -45.29 23.49
N VAL A 222 -35.70 -43.95 23.51
CA VAL A 222 -34.91 -43.15 24.48
C VAL A 222 -35.52 -43.24 25.88
N LEU A 223 -36.85 -43.16 26.01
CA LEU A 223 -37.55 -43.25 27.31
C LEU A 223 -37.47 -44.63 27.98
N ASP A 224 -37.37 -45.70 27.19
CA ASP A 224 -37.20 -47.07 27.69
C ASP A 224 -35.72 -47.48 27.82
N SER A 225 -34.77 -46.60 27.47
CA SER A 225 -33.33 -46.86 27.63
C SER A 225 -32.91 -46.76 29.09
N PRO A 226 -32.38 -47.83 29.72
CA PRO A 226 -31.87 -47.78 31.09
C PRO A 226 -30.52 -47.05 31.21
N PHE A 227 -30.02 -46.50 30.10
CA PHE A 227 -28.75 -45.77 30.01
C PHE A 227 -28.92 -44.28 29.64
N ALA A 228 -30.16 -43.82 29.37
CA ALA A 228 -30.41 -42.42 29.05
C ALA A 228 -30.15 -41.50 30.25
N THR A 229 -29.58 -40.33 30.00
CA THR A 229 -29.36 -39.29 31.02
C THR A 229 -30.68 -38.61 31.42
N ALA A 230 -30.66 -37.85 32.53
CA ALA A 230 -31.83 -37.08 32.96
C ALA A 230 -32.32 -36.12 31.85
N ASP A 231 -31.38 -35.48 31.16
CA ASP A 231 -31.66 -34.48 30.14
C ASP A 231 -32.14 -35.13 28.82
N GLU A 232 -31.62 -36.30 28.47
CA GLU A 232 -32.11 -37.10 27.35
C GLU A 232 -33.55 -37.60 27.58
N LEU A 233 -33.88 -37.93 28.84
CA LEU A 233 -35.24 -38.28 29.24
C LEU A 233 -36.18 -37.07 29.25
N GLU A 234 -35.71 -35.87 29.62
CA GLU A 234 -36.50 -34.63 29.51
C GLU A 234 -36.73 -34.25 28.04
N MET A 235 -35.69 -34.30 27.20
CA MET A 235 -35.77 -34.14 25.74
C MET A 235 -36.78 -35.11 25.11
N ALA A 236 -36.70 -36.40 25.44
CA ALA A 236 -37.63 -37.39 24.91
C ALA A 236 -39.05 -37.17 25.46
N GLY A 237 -39.20 -36.72 26.71
CA GLY A 237 -40.46 -36.26 27.27
C GLY A 237 -41.04 -35.05 26.52
N TYR A 238 -40.21 -34.07 26.16
CA TYR A 238 -40.58 -32.91 25.36
C TYR A 238 -41.11 -33.30 23.98
N TYR A 239 -40.39 -34.17 23.25
CA TYR A 239 -40.86 -34.65 21.94
C TYR A 239 -42.10 -35.55 22.05
N LYS A 240 -42.21 -36.40 23.08
CA LYS A 240 -43.42 -37.19 23.36
C LYS A 240 -44.65 -36.32 23.59
N ASN A 241 -44.49 -35.20 24.29
CA ASN A 241 -45.55 -34.20 24.48
C ASN A 241 -45.94 -33.47 23.18
N TRP A 242 -45.05 -33.37 22.19
CA TRP A 242 -45.41 -32.91 20.84
C TRP A 242 -46.14 -34.00 20.05
N LEU A 243 -45.65 -35.24 20.06
CA LEU A 243 -46.26 -36.35 19.33
C LEU A 243 -47.68 -36.66 19.80
N GLY A 244 -47.94 -36.61 21.11
CA GLY A 244 -49.30 -36.73 21.67
C GLY A 244 -50.26 -35.62 21.20
N LYS A 245 -49.77 -34.41 20.92
CA LYS A 245 -50.58 -33.34 20.29
C LYS A 245 -50.86 -33.64 18.82
N VAL A 246 -49.90 -34.20 18.08
CA VAL A 246 -50.10 -34.64 16.69
C VAL A 246 -51.17 -35.72 16.62
N GLU A 247 -51.03 -36.76 17.45
CA GLU A 247 -51.97 -37.88 17.59
C GLU A 247 -53.39 -37.42 17.94
N HIS A 248 -53.54 -36.66 19.02
CA HIS A 248 -54.83 -36.09 19.42
C HIS A 248 -55.47 -35.22 18.32
N THR A 249 -54.67 -34.54 17.49
CA THR A 249 -55.19 -33.75 16.37
C THR A 249 -55.71 -34.65 15.24
N ILE A 250 -55.03 -35.76 14.93
CA ILE A 250 -55.52 -36.76 13.94
C ILE A 250 -56.90 -37.28 14.37
N ASP A 251 -57.04 -37.67 15.63
CA ASP A 251 -58.27 -38.27 16.16
C ASP A 251 -59.45 -37.28 16.25
N THR A 252 -59.19 -36.00 16.53
CA THR A 252 -60.24 -35.02 16.87
C THR A 252 -60.52 -33.93 15.83
N ALA A 253 -59.71 -33.81 14.77
CA ALA A 253 -59.94 -32.81 13.72
C ALA A 253 -61.02 -33.22 12.71
N GLY A 254 -61.07 -34.52 12.35
CA GLY A 254 -61.94 -35.05 11.32
C GLY A 254 -61.58 -34.58 9.90
N ALA A 255 -62.15 -35.22 8.88
CA ALA A 255 -61.97 -34.80 7.49
C ALA A 255 -62.82 -33.54 7.21
N GLY A 256 -62.24 -32.36 7.45
CA GLY A 256 -62.86 -31.06 7.18
C GLY A 256 -63.90 -30.61 8.21
N SER A 257 -63.91 -31.16 9.43
CA SER A 257 -64.96 -30.91 10.44
C SER A 257 -64.77 -29.64 11.27
N LYS A 258 -63.60 -28.99 11.20
CA LYS A 258 -63.25 -27.74 11.90
C LYS A 258 -62.39 -26.82 11.00
N PRO A 259 -62.41 -25.49 11.17
CA PRO A 259 -61.49 -24.58 10.50
C PRO A 259 -60.03 -24.92 10.79
N TYR A 260 -59.15 -24.84 9.78
CA TYR A 260 -57.73 -25.17 9.92
C TYR A 260 -57.01 -24.35 11.02
N ALA A 261 -57.44 -23.11 11.30
CA ALA A 261 -56.89 -22.30 12.38
C ALA A 261 -57.07 -22.95 13.76
N ASP A 262 -58.17 -23.65 13.98
CA ASP A 262 -58.58 -24.23 15.28
C ASP A 262 -58.01 -25.63 15.51
N VAL A 263 -57.39 -26.23 14.49
CA VAL A 263 -56.77 -27.57 14.52
C VAL A 263 -55.31 -27.57 14.02
N LYS A 264 -54.70 -26.40 13.85
CA LYS A 264 -53.29 -26.29 13.44
C LYS A 264 -52.38 -26.67 14.60
N ILE A 265 -51.55 -27.69 14.40
CA ILE A 265 -50.45 -28.01 15.31
C ILE A 265 -49.39 -26.88 15.17
N PRO A 266 -48.93 -26.26 16.27
CA PRO A 266 -47.90 -25.23 16.19
C PRO A 266 -46.56 -25.78 15.66
N THR A 267 -45.62 -24.90 15.32
CA THR A 267 -44.28 -25.31 14.89
C THR A 267 -43.54 -25.97 16.07
N VAL A 268 -43.19 -27.25 15.92
CA VAL A 268 -42.24 -27.94 16.80
C VAL A 268 -40.90 -27.22 16.72
N GLN A 269 -40.29 -26.92 17.87
CA GLN A 269 -38.90 -26.45 17.96
C GLN A 269 -38.01 -27.63 18.40
N ALA A 270 -36.69 -27.47 18.25
CA ALA A 270 -35.75 -28.39 18.87
C ALA A 270 -35.78 -28.23 20.41
N TYR A 271 -35.31 -29.25 21.11
CA TYR A 271 -34.94 -29.17 22.52
C TYR A 271 -33.48 -28.73 22.60
N GLU A 272 -33.25 -27.60 23.26
CA GLU A 272 -31.92 -27.03 23.47
C GLU A 272 -31.64 -26.89 24.96
N GLN A 273 -30.41 -27.21 25.36
CA GLN A 273 -29.92 -27.13 26.73
C GLN A 273 -28.65 -26.27 26.77
N GLN A 274 -28.45 -25.56 27.89
CA GLN A 274 -27.19 -24.88 28.19
C GLN A 274 -26.20 -25.87 28.80
N GLY A 275 -24.99 -25.96 28.23
CA GLY A 275 -23.89 -26.76 28.74
C GLY A 275 -22.54 -26.14 28.43
N THR A 276 -21.51 -26.49 29.20
CA THR A 276 -20.14 -26.02 28.96
C THR A 276 -19.45 -26.86 27.90
N ALA A 277 -19.01 -26.24 26.80
CA ALA A 277 -18.24 -26.90 25.75
C ALA A 277 -16.82 -26.30 25.67
N THR A 278 -15.83 -27.15 25.44
CA THR A 278 -14.45 -26.73 25.18
C THR A 278 -14.33 -26.19 23.75
N VAL A 279 -14.41 -24.88 23.60
CA VAL A 279 -14.24 -24.16 22.34
C VAL A 279 -12.75 -23.88 22.11
N THR A 280 -12.29 -24.05 20.87
CA THR A 280 -10.96 -23.59 20.46
C THR A 280 -11.03 -22.10 20.15
N ALA A 281 -10.58 -21.26 21.09
CA ALA A 281 -10.45 -19.83 20.88
C ALA A 281 -9.06 -19.52 20.30
N MET A 282 -9.02 -18.76 19.21
CA MET A 282 -7.76 -18.22 18.68
C MET A 282 -7.40 -16.97 19.47
N VAL A 283 -6.33 -17.03 20.26
CA VAL A 283 -5.77 -15.85 20.95
C VAL A 283 -4.47 -15.42 20.27
N PRO A 284 -4.02 -14.17 20.42
CA PRO A 284 -2.65 -13.82 20.09
C PRO A 284 -1.65 -14.73 20.80
N ALA A 285 -0.62 -15.18 20.09
CA ALA A 285 0.59 -15.71 20.71
C ALA A 285 1.30 -14.60 21.51
N GLU A 286 2.14 -14.97 22.48
CA GLU A 286 3.12 -14.02 23.00
C GLU A 286 4.14 -13.67 21.88
N PRO A 287 4.65 -12.42 21.82
CA PRO A 287 5.69 -12.06 20.87
C PRO A 287 6.96 -12.89 21.13
N GLU A 288 7.53 -13.45 20.07
CA GLU A 288 8.72 -14.31 20.10
C GLU A 288 10.02 -13.52 19.81
N GLY A 289 9.90 -12.28 19.33
CA GLY A 289 11.02 -11.48 18.83
C GLY A 289 11.14 -10.10 19.48
N THR A 290 11.73 -9.19 18.69
CA THR A 290 11.97 -7.78 19.04
C THR A 290 11.48 -6.84 17.93
N GLY A 291 10.55 -7.29 17.08
CA GLY A 291 10.03 -6.50 15.97
C GLY A 291 8.87 -5.58 16.40
N LEU A 292 8.46 -4.70 15.48
CA LEU A 292 7.33 -3.81 15.73
C LEU A 292 6.01 -4.59 15.75
N PRO A 293 5.19 -4.52 16.82
CA PRO A 293 3.95 -5.28 16.92
C PRO A 293 3.00 -4.99 15.77
N THR A 294 2.64 -6.02 15.00
CA THR A 294 1.92 -5.87 13.74
C THR A 294 0.67 -6.76 13.65
N GLU A 295 -0.50 -6.14 13.50
CA GLU A 295 -1.77 -6.79 13.20
C GLU A 295 -1.96 -6.94 11.67
N SER A 296 -2.27 -8.15 11.19
CA SER A 296 -2.65 -8.38 9.78
C SER A 296 -4.18 -8.35 9.61
N ARG A 297 -4.70 -7.38 8.86
CA ARG A 297 -6.14 -7.17 8.68
C ARG A 297 -6.54 -6.87 7.21
N THR A 298 -7.84 -6.80 6.94
CA THR A 298 -8.35 -6.39 5.62
C THR A 298 -7.92 -4.96 5.29
N ALA A 299 -7.45 -4.74 4.06
CA ALA A 299 -7.03 -3.42 3.60
C ALA A 299 -8.17 -2.40 3.66
N GLY A 300 -7.81 -1.17 3.99
CA GLY A 300 -8.68 0.00 3.86
C GLY A 300 -7.97 1.20 3.23
N ARG A 301 -8.67 2.32 3.15
CA ARG A 301 -8.16 3.65 2.76
C ARG A 301 -8.62 4.66 3.81
N ILE A 302 -7.83 5.71 4.06
CA ILE A 302 -8.27 6.87 4.85
C ILE A 302 -9.60 7.40 4.30
N GLN A 303 -10.61 7.54 5.17
CA GLN A 303 -11.91 8.11 4.83
C GLN A 303 -11.96 9.59 5.22
N ALA A 304 -11.18 10.41 4.51
CA ALA A 304 -11.23 11.86 4.64
C ALA A 304 -12.51 12.44 4.00
N ALA A 305 -12.81 13.70 4.30
CA ALA A 305 -13.86 14.49 3.65
C ALA A 305 -13.33 15.88 3.27
N VAL A 306 -13.62 16.33 2.05
CA VAL A 306 -13.32 17.71 1.61
C VAL A 306 -14.54 18.62 1.74
N ASP A 307 -14.36 19.81 2.33
CA ASP A 307 -15.41 20.84 2.31
C ASP A 307 -15.46 21.55 0.95
N ALA A 308 -16.67 21.76 0.44
CA ALA A 308 -16.90 22.28 -0.91
C ALA A 308 -16.82 23.82 -1.04
N GLU A 309 -16.82 24.59 0.07
CA GLU A 309 -16.68 26.05 0.02
C GLU A 309 -15.25 26.53 0.33
N SER A 310 -14.57 25.89 1.29
CA SER A 310 -13.18 26.21 1.66
C SER A 310 -12.17 25.43 0.82
N GLY A 311 -12.53 24.22 0.38
CA GLY A 311 -11.59 23.24 -0.20
C GLY A 311 -10.70 22.55 0.85
N THR A 312 -11.03 22.60 2.14
CA THR A 312 -10.21 21.97 3.21
C THR A 312 -10.55 20.50 3.42
N THR A 313 -9.54 19.65 3.58
CA THR A 313 -9.70 18.23 3.92
C THR A 313 -9.71 17.97 5.44
N SER A 314 -10.54 17.04 5.89
CA SER A 314 -10.70 16.65 7.30
C SER A 314 -10.79 15.14 7.49
N TRP A 315 -10.33 14.64 8.64
CA TRP A 315 -10.35 13.22 9.01
C TRP A 315 -10.22 13.07 10.53
N ASN A 316 -10.92 12.09 11.11
CA ASN A 316 -10.94 11.88 12.57
C ASN A 316 -9.77 11.04 13.12
N GLY A 317 -8.96 10.42 12.26
CA GLY A 317 -7.86 9.55 12.66
C GLY A 317 -8.19 8.05 12.73
N SER A 318 -9.44 7.65 12.47
CA SER A 318 -9.88 6.24 12.55
C SER A 318 -10.67 5.74 11.34
N ASP A 319 -11.49 6.60 10.72
CA ASP A 319 -12.48 6.15 9.74
C ASP A 319 -11.82 5.75 8.42
N ARG A 320 -12.19 4.58 7.90
CA ARG A 320 -11.55 3.96 6.74
C ARG A 320 -12.56 3.26 5.81
N VAL A 321 -12.42 3.50 4.51
CA VAL A 321 -13.18 2.80 3.46
C VAL A 321 -12.54 1.44 3.20
N SER A 322 -13.34 0.36 3.19
CA SER A 322 -12.87 -0.99 2.89
C SER A 322 -12.26 -1.13 1.48
N ALA A 323 -11.20 -1.92 1.34
CA ALA A 323 -10.53 -2.21 0.08
C ALA A 323 -10.29 -3.74 -0.10
N GLU A 324 -10.13 -4.20 -1.34
CA GLU A 324 -9.79 -5.60 -1.60
C GLU A 324 -8.28 -5.84 -1.49
N GLY A 325 -7.82 -6.24 -0.31
CA GLY A 325 -6.43 -6.64 -0.03
C GLY A 325 -6.17 -6.94 1.44
N THR A 326 -4.90 -7.13 1.78
CA THR A 326 -4.38 -7.26 3.15
C THR A 326 -3.51 -6.04 3.48
N GLU A 327 -3.66 -5.50 4.69
CA GLU A 327 -2.78 -4.48 5.25
C GLU A 327 -2.23 -4.92 6.62
N TYR A 328 -1.06 -4.40 6.94
CA TYR A 328 -0.36 -4.60 8.20
C TYR A 328 -0.42 -3.29 8.98
N ALA A 329 -1.09 -3.33 10.14
CA ALA A 329 -1.17 -2.20 11.07
C ALA A 329 -0.11 -2.37 12.15
N VAL A 330 0.82 -1.43 12.22
CA VAL A 330 2.05 -1.51 13.01
C VAL A 330 1.98 -0.48 14.14
N ASP A 331 2.22 -0.92 15.38
CA ASP A 331 2.43 0.00 16.51
C ASP A 331 3.88 0.51 16.49
N LEU A 332 4.07 1.83 16.54
CA LEU A 332 5.39 2.49 16.59
C LEU A 332 5.69 3.12 17.97
N GLY A 333 4.84 2.85 18.97
CA GLY A 333 4.93 3.39 20.32
C GLY A 333 4.51 4.85 20.43
N ASP A 334 4.27 5.31 21.66
CA ASP A 334 3.92 6.72 21.99
C ASP A 334 2.72 7.29 21.21
N GLY A 335 1.79 6.44 20.76
CA GLY A 335 0.63 6.83 19.96
C GLY A 335 0.92 7.04 18.47
N TRP A 336 2.11 6.68 18.00
CA TRP A 336 2.44 6.57 16.58
C TRP A 336 2.03 5.20 16.04
N SER A 337 1.63 5.14 14.78
CA SER A 337 1.39 3.87 14.08
C SER A 337 1.70 3.97 12.60
N ALA A 338 1.82 2.83 11.92
CA ALA A 338 1.91 2.76 10.47
C ALA A 338 0.89 1.78 9.89
N VAL A 339 0.56 1.96 8.61
CA VAL A 339 -0.23 1.00 7.83
C VAL A 339 0.48 0.71 6.53
N TYR A 340 0.99 -0.51 6.38
CA TYR A 340 1.67 -0.98 5.18
C TYR A 340 0.80 -1.97 4.40
N ARG A 341 0.96 -2.01 3.07
CA ARG A 341 0.20 -2.90 2.16
C ARG A 341 1.17 -3.72 1.31
N PRO A 342 1.60 -4.90 1.80
CA PRO A 342 2.71 -5.64 1.19
C PRO A 342 2.45 -6.05 -0.25
N TYR A 343 3.50 -6.01 -1.07
CA TYR A 343 3.56 -6.58 -2.40
C TYR A 343 3.35 -8.11 -2.37
N GLN A 344 3.91 -8.80 -1.37
CA GLN A 344 3.77 -10.26 -1.24
C GLN A 344 2.37 -10.71 -0.77
N ALA A 345 1.77 -10.01 0.19
CA ALA A 345 0.45 -10.35 0.74
C ALA A 345 -0.70 -10.07 -0.24
N ASN A 346 -0.49 -9.15 -1.20
CA ASN A 346 -1.50 -8.69 -2.14
C ASN A 346 -1.27 -9.26 -3.55
N ASP A 347 -1.89 -10.41 -3.84
CA ASP A 347 -1.81 -11.08 -5.15
C ASP A 347 -2.39 -10.18 -6.26
N PRO A 348 -1.55 -9.71 -7.21
CA PRO A 348 -1.97 -8.77 -8.25
C PRO A 348 -3.00 -9.35 -9.25
N ALA A 349 -3.26 -10.67 -9.23
CA ALA A 349 -4.36 -11.26 -10.00
C ALA A 349 -5.74 -11.19 -9.29
N LYS A 350 -5.77 -10.79 -8.00
CA LYS A 350 -6.97 -10.82 -7.15
C LYS A 350 -7.25 -9.49 -6.44
N THR A 351 -6.26 -8.91 -5.78
CA THR A 351 -6.40 -7.70 -4.96
C THR A 351 -6.40 -6.41 -5.80
N GLU A 352 -6.56 -5.25 -5.18
CA GLU A 352 -6.35 -3.96 -5.84
C GLU A 352 -4.85 -3.69 -6.04
N TYR A 353 -4.39 -3.71 -7.30
CA TYR A 353 -2.98 -3.49 -7.65
C TYR A 353 -2.46 -2.13 -7.20
N SER A 354 -3.33 -1.12 -7.28
CA SER A 354 -3.07 0.27 -6.88
C SER A 354 -2.64 0.46 -5.41
N LEU A 355 -2.96 -0.50 -4.54
CA LEU A 355 -2.61 -0.47 -3.11
C LEU A 355 -1.30 -1.20 -2.77
N ARG A 356 -0.69 -1.96 -3.68
CA ARG A 356 0.58 -2.68 -3.42
C ARG A 356 1.70 -1.66 -3.14
N GLY A 357 2.43 -1.84 -2.05
CA GLY A 357 3.52 -0.98 -1.60
C GLY A 357 3.11 0.30 -0.86
N GLN A 358 1.82 0.61 -0.74
CA GLN A 358 1.38 1.85 -0.07
C GLN A 358 1.65 1.81 1.43
N LEU A 359 2.37 2.82 1.91
CA LEU A 359 2.71 3.04 3.32
C LEU A 359 2.06 4.34 3.83
N GLU A 360 1.45 4.24 5.00
CA GLU A 360 0.99 5.36 5.81
C GLU A 360 1.78 5.37 7.12
N VAL A 361 2.26 6.52 7.58
CA VAL A 361 2.77 6.71 8.96
C VAL A 361 1.92 7.81 9.61
N HIS A 362 1.37 7.51 10.78
CA HIS A 362 0.40 8.35 11.49
C HIS A 362 1.02 8.90 12.77
N ALA A 363 0.93 10.22 12.96
CA ALA A 363 1.38 10.89 14.17
C ALA A 363 0.28 10.92 15.26
N PRO A 364 0.66 11.05 16.55
CA PRO A 364 -0.25 11.44 17.62
C PRO A 364 -1.00 12.73 17.29
N GLN A 365 -2.18 12.93 17.89
CA GLN A 365 -3.02 14.09 17.59
C GLN A 365 -2.32 15.43 17.92
N GLY A 366 -2.25 16.32 16.93
CA GLY A 366 -1.57 17.61 17.03
C GLY A 366 -0.73 17.94 15.78
N ALA A 367 -0.34 19.21 15.69
CA ALA A 367 0.51 19.72 14.62
C ALA A 367 2.00 19.74 15.02
N GLY A 368 2.91 19.73 14.04
CA GLY A 368 4.36 19.88 14.27
C GLY A 368 5.17 18.59 14.19
N HIS A 369 4.65 17.57 13.52
CA HIS A 369 5.27 16.26 13.35
C HIS A 369 5.96 16.08 11.99
N GLY A 370 6.02 17.09 11.12
CA GLY A 370 6.45 16.93 9.71
C GLY A 370 7.83 16.27 9.53
N LYS A 371 8.84 16.70 10.31
CA LYS A 371 10.17 16.05 10.33
C LYS A 371 10.16 14.68 11.02
N LYS A 372 9.36 14.52 12.07
CA LYS A 372 9.26 13.26 12.83
C LYS A 372 8.58 12.15 12.04
N LEU A 373 7.59 12.49 11.22
CA LEU A 373 6.92 11.58 10.29
C LEU A 373 7.91 10.95 9.29
N VAL A 374 8.88 11.74 8.80
CA VAL A 374 9.96 11.22 7.95
C VAL A 374 10.97 10.40 8.79
N SER A 375 11.35 10.84 9.99
CA SER A 375 12.30 10.07 10.83
C SER A 375 11.77 8.70 11.27
N ARG A 376 10.44 8.56 11.46
CA ARG A 376 9.75 7.30 11.78
C ARG A 376 9.82 6.24 10.67
N LEU A 377 10.21 6.61 9.44
CA LEU A 377 10.56 5.62 8.41
C LEU A 377 11.73 4.70 8.83
N GLY A 378 12.60 5.18 9.73
CA GLY A 378 13.77 4.45 10.21
C GLY A 378 13.43 3.29 11.14
N ASP A 379 12.33 3.42 11.89
CA ASP A 379 11.77 2.35 12.72
C ASP A 379 11.29 1.19 11.83
N LEU A 380 10.75 1.53 10.65
CA LEU A 380 10.38 0.60 9.58
C LEU A 380 11.59 0.20 8.70
N ASN A 381 12.83 0.35 9.19
CA ASN A 381 14.08 0.04 8.50
C ASN A 381 14.37 0.81 7.19
N LEU A 382 13.54 1.78 6.79
CA LEU A 382 13.71 2.57 5.56
C LEU A 382 14.55 3.84 5.81
N VAL A 383 15.13 4.41 4.75
CA VAL A 383 15.84 5.70 4.84
C VAL A 383 14.88 6.83 5.28
N ASN A 384 15.31 7.59 6.29
CA ASN A 384 14.44 8.41 7.14
C ASN A 384 14.90 9.88 7.31
N ARG A 385 15.76 10.35 6.40
CA ARG A 385 16.22 11.75 6.29
C ARG A 385 15.78 12.37 4.96
N ALA A 386 16.02 13.67 4.79
CA ALA A 386 15.81 14.33 3.50
C ALA A 386 16.76 13.77 2.42
N LEU A 387 16.30 13.79 1.17
CA LEU A 387 17.14 13.52 -0.02
C LEU A 387 18.17 14.64 -0.20
N THR A 388 19.44 14.28 -0.36
CA THR A 388 20.51 15.23 -0.70
C THR A 388 20.53 15.57 -2.19
N ALA A 389 21.21 16.65 -2.58
CA ALA A 389 21.35 17.01 -3.99
C ALA A 389 22.01 15.90 -4.86
N LYS A 390 22.96 15.15 -4.28
CA LYS A 390 23.67 14.05 -4.96
C LYS A 390 22.77 12.83 -5.19
N GLU A 391 21.94 12.48 -4.19
CA GLU A 391 20.94 11.42 -4.34
C GLU A 391 19.83 11.86 -5.30
N GLY A 392 19.50 13.16 -5.33
CA GLY A 392 18.61 13.73 -6.34
C GLY A 392 19.08 13.49 -7.76
N GLU A 393 20.35 13.74 -8.06
CA GLU A 393 20.91 13.44 -9.38
C GLU A 393 20.87 11.92 -9.69
N TRP A 394 21.08 11.06 -8.70
CA TRP A 394 20.95 9.61 -8.88
C TRP A 394 19.51 9.17 -9.17
N THR A 395 18.53 9.60 -8.36
CA THR A 395 17.10 9.32 -8.58
C THR A 395 16.63 9.88 -9.93
N TYR A 396 17.08 11.09 -10.29
CA TYR A 396 16.83 11.71 -11.60
C TYR A 396 17.34 10.88 -12.78
N LEU A 397 18.58 10.39 -12.70
CA LEU A 397 19.18 9.49 -13.70
C LEU A 397 18.40 8.19 -13.81
N MET A 398 18.15 7.50 -12.69
CA MET A 398 17.43 6.22 -12.68
C MET A 398 16.00 6.35 -13.23
N ASN A 399 15.31 7.43 -12.89
CA ASN A 399 13.98 7.73 -13.39
C ASN A 399 13.99 8.03 -14.90
N ASN A 400 14.95 8.80 -15.41
CA ASN A 400 15.06 9.04 -16.85
C ASN A 400 15.47 7.80 -17.65
N LEU A 401 16.40 6.98 -17.13
CA LEU A 401 16.75 5.70 -17.74
C LEU A 401 15.51 4.78 -17.87
N THR A 402 14.64 4.80 -16.86
CA THR A 402 13.38 4.03 -16.81
C THR A 402 12.25 4.65 -17.66
N ALA A 403 12.27 5.97 -17.87
CA ALA A 403 11.28 6.72 -18.65
C ALA A 403 11.58 6.72 -20.16
N GLN A 404 12.87 6.74 -20.53
CA GLN A 404 13.34 6.72 -21.91
C GLN A 404 13.63 5.28 -22.41
N GLY A 405 13.64 4.29 -21.51
CA GLY A 405 13.91 2.88 -21.82
C GLY A 405 15.40 2.53 -21.93
N LEU A 406 16.29 3.48 -21.66
CA LEU A 406 17.75 3.34 -21.80
C LEU A 406 18.34 2.24 -20.91
N GLN A 407 17.63 1.78 -19.87
CA GLN A 407 18.00 0.59 -19.08
C GLN A 407 18.17 -0.69 -19.93
N SER A 408 17.60 -0.77 -21.14
CA SER A 408 17.85 -1.92 -22.03
C SER A 408 19.22 -1.90 -22.70
N GLU A 409 19.88 -0.74 -22.78
CA GLU A 409 21.11 -0.56 -23.56
C GLU A 409 22.33 -1.23 -22.91
N PRO A 410 23.21 -1.91 -23.67
CA PRO A 410 24.32 -2.68 -23.10
C PRO A 410 25.25 -1.86 -22.20
N GLN A 411 25.62 -0.65 -22.64
CA GLN A 411 26.51 0.24 -21.90
C GLN A 411 25.90 0.77 -20.59
N VAL A 412 24.58 1.00 -20.57
CA VAL A 412 23.86 1.39 -19.35
C VAL A 412 23.81 0.24 -18.36
N LYS A 413 23.54 -0.99 -18.83
CA LYS A 413 23.57 -2.20 -17.99
C LYS A 413 24.94 -2.42 -17.36
N THR A 414 26.03 -2.28 -18.13
CA THR A 414 27.39 -2.37 -17.61
C THR A 414 27.67 -1.29 -16.56
N ALA A 415 27.28 -0.04 -16.82
CA ALA A 415 27.46 1.06 -15.86
C ALA A 415 26.66 0.89 -14.57
N LEU A 416 25.46 0.29 -14.62
CA LEU A 416 24.65 -0.03 -13.44
C LEU A 416 25.28 -1.14 -12.60
N GLY A 417 25.69 -2.26 -13.20
CA GLY A 417 26.39 -3.33 -12.47
C GLY A 417 27.70 -2.86 -11.86
N GLN A 418 28.48 -2.05 -12.59
CA GLN A 418 29.69 -1.41 -12.04
C GLN A 418 29.39 -0.40 -10.93
N ALA A 419 28.21 0.23 -10.93
CA ALA A 419 27.78 1.10 -9.83
C ALA A 419 27.38 0.32 -8.56
N GLU A 420 26.98 -0.95 -8.69
CA GLU A 420 26.79 -1.88 -7.57
C GLU A 420 28.14 -2.38 -7.05
N GLU A 421 29.04 -2.83 -7.93
CA GLU A 421 30.43 -3.22 -7.59
C GLU A 421 31.20 -2.12 -6.84
N LEU A 422 30.98 -0.84 -7.21
CA LEU A 422 31.57 0.33 -6.55
C LEU A 422 31.15 0.50 -5.09
N GLU A 423 29.95 0.03 -4.72
CA GLU A 423 29.44 0.12 -3.36
C GLU A 423 29.95 -1.04 -2.50
N GLU A 424 30.01 -2.26 -3.05
CA GLU A 424 30.60 -3.42 -2.37
C GLU A 424 32.10 -3.19 -2.08
N MET A 425 32.87 -2.72 -3.07
CA MET A 425 34.29 -2.38 -2.85
C MET A 425 34.48 -1.30 -1.77
N GLN A 426 33.58 -0.30 -1.72
CA GLN A 426 33.66 0.75 -0.71
C GLN A 426 33.33 0.23 0.70
N LEU A 427 32.36 -0.69 0.80
CA LEU A 427 32.03 -1.37 2.05
C LEU A 427 33.16 -2.29 2.53
N GLN A 428 33.84 -2.99 1.62
CA GLN A 428 35.03 -3.79 1.95
C GLN A 428 36.19 -2.91 2.44
N GLU A 429 36.43 -1.75 1.83
CA GLU A 429 37.46 -0.78 2.29
C GLU A 429 37.13 -0.22 3.69
N ILE A 430 35.87 0.14 3.94
CA ILE A 430 35.39 0.59 5.24
C ILE A 430 35.52 -0.53 6.28
N PHE A 431 35.10 -1.77 5.96
CA PHE A 431 35.28 -2.92 6.83
C PHE A 431 36.75 -3.14 7.19
N HIS A 432 37.66 -3.16 6.22
CA HIS A 432 39.09 -3.40 6.48
C HIS A 432 39.77 -2.28 7.27
N SER A 433 39.42 -1.01 7.02
CA SER A 433 39.98 0.13 7.74
C SER A 433 39.38 0.30 9.14
N GLN A 434 38.10 -0.01 9.32
CA GLN A 434 37.36 0.20 10.56
C GLN A 434 37.11 -1.06 11.40
N ALA A 435 37.56 -2.26 10.99
CA ALA A 435 37.33 -3.54 11.69
C ALA A 435 37.61 -3.51 13.20
N HIS A 436 38.55 -2.68 13.65
CA HIS A 436 38.86 -2.46 15.06
C HIS A 436 37.65 -1.96 15.89
N LYS A 437 36.70 -1.25 15.28
CA LYS A 437 35.45 -0.77 15.93
C LYS A 437 34.47 -1.90 16.26
N ALA A 438 34.58 -3.06 15.59
CA ALA A 438 33.75 -4.23 15.86
C ALA A 438 34.22 -5.05 17.08
N ALA A 439 35.43 -4.77 17.59
CA ALA A 439 36.03 -5.55 18.67
C ALA A 439 35.31 -5.33 20.02
N GLY A 440 34.66 -6.38 20.52
CA GLY A 440 33.96 -6.36 21.81
C GLY A 440 32.51 -5.88 21.76
N LEU A 441 31.95 -5.67 20.56
CA LEU A 441 30.50 -5.50 20.38
C LEU A 441 29.78 -6.85 20.48
N ASP A 442 28.53 -6.82 20.93
CA ASP A 442 27.60 -7.93 20.85
C ASP A 442 26.91 -7.99 19.47
N GLU A 443 26.05 -8.98 19.24
CA GLU A 443 25.37 -9.19 17.96
C GLU A 443 24.56 -7.96 17.50
N HIS A 444 23.87 -7.30 18.44
CA HIS A 444 23.11 -6.07 18.17
C HIS A 444 24.04 -4.87 17.86
N GLY A 445 25.13 -4.70 18.60
CA GLY A 445 26.15 -3.69 18.33
C GLY A 445 26.83 -3.90 16.97
N LEU A 446 27.13 -5.15 16.61
CA LEU A 446 27.66 -5.52 15.29
C LEU A 446 26.66 -5.21 14.17
N ALA A 447 25.37 -5.47 14.36
CA ALA A 447 24.33 -5.11 13.41
C ALA A 447 24.20 -3.58 13.23
N LYS A 448 24.16 -2.80 14.33
CA LYS A 448 24.15 -1.31 14.30
C LYS A 448 25.38 -0.77 13.57
N LEU A 449 26.56 -1.35 13.81
CA LEU A 449 27.82 -0.97 13.15
C LEU A 449 27.82 -1.32 11.65
N ALA A 450 27.45 -2.55 11.28
CA ALA A 450 27.39 -2.98 9.88
C ALA A 450 26.42 -2.14 9.04
N LYS A 451 25.23 -1.83 9.58
CA LYS A 451 24.26 -0.93 8.93
C LYS A 451 24.83 0.50 8.77
N SER A 452 25.61 0.98 9.74
CA SER A 452 26.28 2.29 9.62
C SER A 452 27.35 2.30 8.51
N TRP A 453 28.14 1.24 8.37
CA TRP A 453 29.15 1.11 7.30
C TRP A 453 28.53 0.98 5.90
N GLN A 454 27.38 0.34 5.76
CA GLN A 454 26.63 0.31 4.50
C GLN A 454 26.20 1.72 4.07
N VAL A 455 25.68 2.54 5.00
CA VAL A 455 25.31 3.93 4.72
C VAL A 455 26.54 4.79 4.39
N GLU A 456 27.64 4.64 5.13
CA GLU A 456 28.92 5.32 4.86
C GLU A 456 29.48 4.95 3.47
N ALA A 457 29.41 3.67 3.08
CA ALA A 457 29.85 3.18 1.78
C ALA A 457 29.01 3.77 0.63
N ALA A 458 27.68 3.67 0.72
CA ALA A 458 26.75 4.18 -0.28
C ALA A 458 26.91 5.70 -0.48
N ALA A 459 27.03 6.47 0.60
CA ALA A 459 27.25 7.92 0.52
C ALA A 459 28.60 8.28 -0.12
N SER A 460 29.66 7.52 0.19
CA SER A 460 31.02 7.77 -0.31
C SER A 460 31.20 7.42 -1.79
N CYS A 461 30.58 6.32 -2.26
CA CYS A 461 30.70 5.90 -3.66
C CYS A 461 29.75 6.67 -4.62
N LEU A 462 28.68 7.29 -4.10
CA LEU A 462 27.62 7.94 -4.88
C LEU A 462 28.10 8.89 -5.99
N PRO A 463 29.08 9.80 -5.79
CA PRO A 463 29.56 10.68 -6.87
C PRO A 463 30.19 9.92 -8.05
N ARG A 464 30.81 8.76 -7.78
CA ARG A 464 31.39 7.88 -8.81
C ARG A 464 30.29 7.12 -9.54
N LYS A 465 29.28 6.61 -8.81
CA LYS A 465 28.08 5.95 -9.39
C LYS A 465 27.33 6.91 -10.33
N VAL A 466 27.06 8.14 -9.88
CA VAL A 466 26.40 9.20 -10.68
C VAL A 466 27.20 9.51 -11.94
N ALA A 467 28.50 9.79 -11.84
CA ALA A 467 29.33 10.13 -13.00
C ALA A 467 29.38 8.99 -14.05
N LEU A 468 29.52 7.74 -13.59
CA LEU A 468 29.56 6.54 -14.44
C LEU A 468 28.23 6.31 -15.18
N VAL A 469 27.12 6.36 -14.46
CA VAL A 469 25.78 6.12 -15.03
C VAL A 469 25.36 7.29 -15.95
N ARG A 470 25.70 8.54 -15.61
CA ARG A 470 25.45 9.72 -16.46
C ARG A 470 26.19 9.64 -17.80
N ASP A 471 27.43 9.15 -17.80
CA ASP A 471 28.21 8.96 -19.04
C ASP A 471 27.63 7.86 -19.94
N ALA A 472 27.22 6.73 -19.37
CA ALA A 472 26.56 5.67 -20.12
C ALA A 472 25.17 6.10 -20.65
N ALA A 473 24.40 6.85 -19.85
CA ALA A 473 23.12 7.44 -20.25
C ALA A 473 23.28 8.44 -21.40
N ALA A 474 24.27 9.33 -21.31
CA ALA A 474 24.61 10.30 -22.34
C ALA A 474 24.89 9.63 -23.69
N LYS A 475 25.79 8.63 -23.69
CA LYS A 475 26.14 7.85 -24.88
C LYS A 475 24.97 7.04 -25.44
N ALA A 476 24.01 6.65 -24.59
CA ALA A 476 22.80 5.94 -25.02
C ALA A 476 21.75 6.90 -25.62
N ALA A 477 21.66 8.13 -25.12
CA ALA A 477 20.81 9.19 -25.65
C ALA A 477 21.41 9.94 -26.87
N GLY A 478 22.67 9.67 -27.22
CA GLY A 478 23.35 10.20 -28.41
C GLY A 478 24.25 11.41 -28.19
N PHE A 479 24.54 11.76 -26.93
CA PHE A 479 25.56 12.73 -26.54
C PHE A 479 26.96 12.08 -26.52
N ALA A 480 28.02 12.88 -26.57
CA ALA A 480 29.41 12.40 -26.58
C ALA A 480 29.85 11.81 -25.22
N ASP A 481 29.49 12.48 -24.12
CA ASP A 481 29.84 12.10 -22.76
C ASP A 481 28.86 12.65 -21.71
N GLY A 482 29.01 12.19 -20.47
CA GLY A 482 28.18 12.61 -19.34
C GLY A 482 28.32 14.10 -18.94
N GLY A 483 29.29 14.84 -19.48
CA GLY A 483 29.42 16.28 -19.33
C GLY A 483 28.58 17.06 -20.34
N GLU A 484 28.52 16.61 -21.59
CA GLU A 484 27.64 17.20 -22.61
C GLU A 484 26.15 17.01 -22.24
N LEU A 485 25.77 15.83 -21.74
CA LEU A 485 24.42 15.61 -21.22
C LEU A 485 24.10 16.56 -20.06
N ALA A 486 25.00 16.71 -19.09
CA ALA A 486 24.81 17.59 -17.93
C ALA A 486 24.77 19.09 -18.30
N ALA A 487 25.34 19.47 -19.44
CA ALA A 487 25.28 20.82 -20.00
C ALA A 487 24.07 21.04 -20.93
N SER A 488 23.25 20.01 -21.18
CA SER A 488 22.10 20.11 -22.09
C SER A 488 20.92 20.87 -21.44
N PRO A 489 20.15 21.68 -22.19
CA PRO A 489 19.07 22.50 -21.62
C PRO A 489 17.87 21.74 -21.02
N GLY A 490 17.84 20.40 -21.13
CA GLY A 490 16.83 19.54 -20.52
C GLY A 490 17.33 18.74 -19.31
N TYR A 491 18.61 18.86 -18.93
CA TYR A 491 19.18 18.16 -17.78
C TYR A 491 18.99 18.99 -16.50
N ASP A 492 17.88 18.73 -15.80
CA ASP A 492 17.56 19.37 -14.51
C ASP A 492 17.32 18.29 -13.44
N PRO A 493 18.35 17.98 -12.61
CA PRO A 493 18.25 17.02 -11.51
C PRO A 493 17.56 17.59 -10.27
N VAL A 494 16.92 18.76 -10.35
CA VAL A 494 16.05 19.29 -9.30
C VAL A 494 14.59 18.94 -9.64
N PRO A 495 13.85 18.24 -8.77
CA PRO A 495 12.44 17.93 -9.04
C PRO A 495 11.58 19.17 -8.90
N ARG A 496 10.60 19.31 -9.80
CA ARG A 496 9.70 20.47 -9.85
C ARG A 496 8.54 20.25 -8.90
N SER A 497 8.29 21.22 -8.03
CA SER A 497 7.06 21.24 -7.23
C SER A 497 5.91 21.79 -8.06
N SER A 498 4.85 20.99 -8.22
CA SER A 498 3.67 21.33 -9.02
C SER A 498 2.41 20.75 -8.36
N GLY A 499 1.45 21.59 -7.96
CA GLY A 499 0.14 21.12 -7.49
C GLY A 499 0.17 20.17 -6.27
N GLY A 500 1.15 20.30 -5.37
CA GLY A 500 1.32 19.37 -4.24
C GLY A 500 2.03 18.06 -4.60
N TRP A 501 2.53 17.93 -5.83
CA TRP A 501 3.38 16.83 -6.31
C TRP A 501 4.82 17.30 -6.50
N LEU A 502 5.76 16.36 -6.53
CA LEU A 502 7.13 16.57 -7.03
C LEU A 502 7.31 15.74 -8.29
N THR A 503 7.77 16.35 -9.38
CA THR A 503 7.94 15.70 -10.68
C THR A 503 9.38 15.84 -11.18
N TRP A 504 9.97 14.73 -11.64
CA TRP A 504 11.30 14.70 -12.22
C TRP A 504 11.22 15.02 -13.72
N SER A 505 12.06 15.95 -14.20
CA SER A 505 12.08 16.41 -15.60
C SER A 505 12.60 15.34 -16.58
N ARG A 506 12.49 15.58 -17.88
CA ARG A 506 12.96 14.67 -18.94
C ARG A 506 13.90 15.35 -19.92
N TRP A 507 15.17 14.93 -19.94
CA TRP A 507 16.17 15.51 -20.85
C TRP A 507 15.91 15.25 -22.34
N ASP A 508 15.08 14.27 -22.71
CA ASP A 508 14.64 14.06 -24.10
C ASP A 508 13.49 14.99 -24.53
N VAL A 509 12.80 15.61 -23.57
CA VAL A 509 11.68 16.55 -23.76
C VAL A 509 12.11 17.99 -23.59
N GLY A 510 12.88 18.29 -22.54
CA GLY A 510 13.26 19.64 -22.12
C GLY A 510 13.87 20.48 -23.24
N ASN A 511 13.18 21.57 -23.60
CA ASN A 511 13.58 22.53 -24.64
C ASN A 511 13.85 21.89 -26.03
N SER A 512 13.19 20.76 -26.33
CA SER A 512 13.43 19.98 -27.55
C SER A 512 12.52 20.42 -28.70
N ALA A 513 13.08 21.10 -29.72
CA ALA A 513 12.33 21.50 -30.93
C ALA A 513 11.71 20.31 -31.69
N ALA A 514 12.17 19.08 -31.44
CA ALA A 514 11.54 17.87 -31.96
C ALA A 514 10.19 17.56 -31.28
N MET A 515 10.01 17.93 -30.00
CA MET A 515 8.72 17.80 -29.31
C MET A 515 7.70 18.80 -29.82
N GLU A 516 8.09 20.07 -29.95
CA GLU A 516 7.27 21.12 -30.58
C GLU A 516 6.79 20.72 -31.98
N THR A 517 7.66 20.07 -32.76
CA THR A 517 7.31 19.57 -34.09
C THR A 517 6.35 18.38 -34.02
N ALA A 518 6.57 17.42 -33.12
CA ALA A 518 5.73 16.23 -32.99
C ALA A 518 4.31 16.55 -32.46
N TRP A 519 4.20 17.47 -31.50
CA TRP A 519 2.94 17.88 -30.88
C TRP A 519 2.25 19.06 -31.59
N SER A 520 2.79 19.52 -32.71
CA SER A 520 2.24 20.63 -33.48
C SER A 520 0.77 20.39 -33.88
N GLY A 521 -0.13 21.28 -33.46
CA GLY A 521 -1.57 21.14 -33.70
C GLY A 521 -2.27 20.04 -32.89
N LYS A 522 -1.63 19.50 -31.84
CA LYS A 522 -2.23 18.59 -30.85
C LYS A 522 -2.53 19.31 -29.53
N SER A 523 -3.42 18.72 -28.73
CA SER A 523 -3.69 19.10 -27.35
C SER A 523 -3.79 17.84 -26.50
N LEU A 524 -3.42 17.93 -25.22
CA LEU A 524 -3.89 16.98 -24.22
C LEU A 524 -5.23 17.47 -23.65
N THR A 525 -6.13 16.53 -23.38
CA THR A 525 -7.53 16.82 -23.04
C THR A 525 -8.00 15.90 -21.92
N HIS A 526 -8.67 16.45 -20.90
CA HIS A 526 -9.34 15.70 -19.85
C HIS A 526 -10.83 16.09 -19.80
N SER A 527 -11.70 15.11 -19.55
CA SER A 527 -13.16 15.26 -19.56
C SER A 527 -13.71 15.06 -18.15
N ILE A 528 -14.46 16.05 -17.65
CA ILE A 528 -15.06 15.97 -16.31
C ILE A 528 -16.27 15.03 -16.37
N GLY A 529 -16.25 14.00 -15.51
CA GLY A 529 -17.28 12.98 -15.41
C GLY A 529 -18.54 13.45 -14.67
N ALA A 530 -18.80 12.89 -13.49
CA ALA A 530 -20.01 13.23 -12.72
C ALA A 530 -19.83 14.44 -11.76
N GLY A 531 -18.62 15.00 -11.65
CA GLY A 531 -18.30 16.14 -10.78
C GLY A 531 -18.49 17.52 -11.44
N SER A 532 -18.28 18.59 -10.65
CA SER A 532 -18.32 19.98 -11.12
C SER A 532 -16.91 20.52 -11.37
N MET A 533 -16.74 21.37 -12.40
CA MET A 533 -15.48 22.06 -12.69
C MET A 533 -15.07 23.01 -11.56
N SER A 534 -16.04 23.57 -10.82
CA SER A 534 -15.74 24.47 -9.69
C SER A 534 -15.13 23.70 -8.52
N ASP A 535 -15.63 22.50 -8.24
CA ASP A 535 -15.23 21.67 -7.10
C ASP A 535 -13.78 21.16 -7.31
N LEU A 536 -13.47 20.75 -8.54
CA LEU A 536 -12.11 20.38 -8.94
C LEU A 536 -11.14 21.57 -8.76
N LEU A 537 -11.51 22.75 -9.26
CA LEU A 537 -10.70 23.97 -9.15
C LEU A 537 -10.67 24.56 -7.72
N ALA A 538 -11.51 24.10 -6.80
CA ALA A 538 -11.42 24.39 -5.38
C ALA A 538 -10.27 23.61 -4.73
N THR A 539 -10.09 22.33 -5.08
CA THR A 539 -8.85 21.61 -4.72
C THR A 539 -7.61 22.19 -5.41
N GLY A 540 -7.78 22.66 -6.67
CA GLY A 540 -6.73 23.27 -7.48
C GLY A 540 -5.86 22.28 -8.25
N VAL A 541 -6.16 20.99 -8.18
CA VAL A 541 -5.39 19.90 -8.78
C VAL A 541 -6.31 18.94 -9.52
N LEU A 542 -5.79 18.29 -10.57
CA LEU A 542 -6.41 17.08 -11.12
C LEU A 542 -5.70 15.89 -10.48
N ALA A 543 -6.38 15.16 -9.59
CA ALA A 543 -5.80 14.09 -8.80
C ALA A 543 -6.28 12.69 -9.23
N SER A 544 -5.40 11.69 -9.08
CA SER A 544 -5.67 10.28 -9.37
C SER A 544 -6.69 9.67 -8.42
N THR A 545 -7.26 8.51 -8.75
CA THR A 545 -8.33 7.88 -7.96
C THR A 545 -7.89 7.59 -6.52
N GLU A 546 -6.65 7.14 -6.31
CA GLU A 546 -6.10 6.98 -4.95
C GLU A 546 -5.87 8.31 -4.24
N ARG A 547 -5.32 9.33 -4.93
CA ARG A 547 -5.13 10.67 -4.35
C ARG A 547 -6.46 11.36 -4.04
N ARG A 548 -7.52 11.16 -4.83
CA ARG A 548 -8.89 11.67 -4.54
C ARG A 548 -9.46 11.08 -3.26
N SER A 549 -9.31 9.78 -3.03
CA SER A 549 -9.73 9.14 -1.77
C SER A 549 -9.01 9.75 -0.56
N VAL A 550 -7.69 9.96 -0.68
CA VAL A 550 -6.86 10.61 0.34
C VAL A 550 -7.29 12.06 0.58
N MET A 551 -7.59 12.83 -0.47
CA MET A 551 -8.08 14.21 -0.37
C MET A 551 -9.46 14.33 0.30
N GLY A 552 -10.22 13.24 0.40
CA GLY A 552 -11.61 13.24 0.86
C GLY A 552 -12.62 13.61 -0.23
N VAL A 553 -12.26 13.43 -1.51
CA VAL A 553 -13.17 13.57 -2.66
C VAL A 553 -13.94 12.26 -2.85
N SER A 554 -15.26 12.34 -3.00
CA SER A 554 -16.15 11.18 -3.13
C SER A 554 -15.78 10.23 -4.27
N SER A 555 -16.08 8.94 -4.07
CA SER A 555 -16.00 7.91 -5.12
C SER A 555 -17.02 8.15 -6.23
N ASP A 556 -16.87 7.39 -7.33
CA ASP A 556 -17.83 7.31 -8.44
C ASP A 556 -17.99 8.63 -9.23
N ILE A 557 -17.13 9.62 -8.96
CA ILE A 557 -16.98 10.85 -9.74
C ILE A 557 -16.16 10.59 -11.01
N GLY A 558 -15.14 9.74 -10.90
CA GLY A 558 -14.31 9.28 -12.02
C GLY A 558 -15.00 8.21 -12.87
N MET A 559 -14.52 8.04 -14.10
CA MET A 559 -14.95 6.95 -14.97
C MET A 559 -14.17 5.68 -14.61
N SER A 560 -14.85 4.54 -14.48
CA SER A 560 -14.23 3.21 -14.35
C SER A 560 -13.33 2.96 -13.13
N GLU A 561 -13.44 3.75 -12.05
CA GLU A 561 -12.53 3.74 -10.88
C GLU A 561 -12.15 2.33 -10.34
N ASN A 562 -13.09 1.37 -10.33
CA ASN A 562 -12.80 0.00 -9.88
C ASN A 562 -11.89 -0.79 -10.85
N ALA A 563 -12.02 -0.58 -12.15
CA ALA A 563 -11.11 -1.17 -13.14
C ALA A 563 -9.70 -0.56 -12.99
N ASP A 564 -9.61 0.77 -12.82
CA ASP A 564 -8.35 1.48 -12.60
C ASP A 564 -7.60 0.95 -11.34
N LYS A 565 -8.35 0.60 -10.29
CA LYS A 565 -7.77 0.03 -9.06
C LYS A 565 -7.14 -1.34 -9.27
N LYS A 566 -7.74 -2.17 -10.14
CA LYS A 566 -7.26 -3.52 -10.51
C LYS A 566 -6.18 -3.48 -11.60
N SER A 567 -6.23 -2.52 -12.52
CA SER A 567 -5.24 -2.30 -13.56
C SER A 567 -3.95 -1.63 -13.02
N GLY A 568 -4.07 -0.87 -11.93
CA GLY A 568 -3.04 0.00 -11.37
C GLY A 568 -3.13 1.46 -11.82
N GLY A 569 -3.95 1.76 -12.83
CA GLY A 569 -4.19 3.11 -13.37
C GLY A 569 -4.75 4.10 -12.33
N ALA A 570 -5.36 3.63 -11.24
CA ALA A 570 -5.91 4.46 -10.16
C ALA A 570 -4.86 5.34 -9.45
N ASN A 571 -3.56 5.03 -9.57
CA ASN A 571 -2.47 5.89 -9.10
C ASN A 571 -2.15 7.06 -10.04
N SER A 572 -2.75 7.12 -11.23
CA SER A 572 -2.47 8.12 -12.28
C SER A 572 -3.72 8.92 -12.67
N VAL A 573 -3.54 10.03 -13.38
CA VAL A 573 -4.63 10.80 -14.03
C VAL A 573 -4.59 10.60 -15.54
N PHE A 574 -5.79 10.49 -16.13
CA PHE A 574 -6.03 10.16 -17.52
C PHE A 574 -6.21 11.42 -18.37
N THR A 575 -5.46 11.53 -19.46
CA THR A 575 -5.69 12.53 -20.52
C THR A 575 -5.77 11.85 -21.88
N ARG A 576 -6.29 12.54 -22.90
CA ARG A 576 -6.36 12.06 -24.29
C ARG A 576 -5.67 13.03 -25.23
N VAL A 577 -4.93 12.49 -26.19
CA VAL A 577 -4.38 13.22 -27.34
C VAL A 577 -5.51 13.53 -28.31
N THR A 578 -5.77 14.81 -28.55
CA THR A 578 -6.76 15.32 -29.50
C THR A 578 -6.10 16.32 -30.45
N SER A 579 -6.55 16.44 -31.70
CA SER A 579 -6.05 17.52 -32.58
C SER A 579 -6.76 18.85 -32.27
N GLN A 580 -6.02 19.96 -32.22
CA GLN A 580 -6.57 21.31 -31.98
C GLN A 580 -7.69 21.66 -32.97
N ALA A 581 -7.58 21.16 -34.21
CA ALA A 581 -8.61 21.24 -35.23
C ALA A 581 -9.92 20.53 -34.81
N ALA A 582 -9.86 19.31 -34.25
CA ALA A 582 -11.04 18.61 -33.76
C ALA A 582 -11.68 19.32 -32.55
N VAL A 583 -10.86 19.78 -31.58
CA VAL A 583 -11.33 20.57 -30.43
C VAL A 583 -12.12 21.81 -30.88
N THR A 584 -11.67 22.46 -31.96
CA THR A 584 -12.26 23.70 -32.48
C THR A 584 -13.44 23.46 -33.43
N GLN A 585 -13.41 22.39 -34.24
CA GLN A 585 -14.39 22.14 -35.31
C GLN A 585 -15.60 21.33 -34.84
N TYR A 586 -15.41 20.39 -33.91
CA TYR A 586 -16.46 19.47 -33.45
C TYR A 586 -16.78 19.61 -31.96
N GLY A 587 -15.97 20.36 -31.21
CA GLY A 587 -15.97 20.36 -29.74
C GLY A 587 -15.41 19.05 -29.17
N LEU A 588 -15.38 18.96 -27.84
CA LEU A 588 -14.91 17.77 -27.11
C LEU A 588 -16.04 16.79 -26.78
N GLY A 589 -17.20 16.94 -27.42
CA GLY A 589 -18.45 16.27 -27.04
C GLY A 589 -19.27 17.11 -26.07
N LYS A 590 -19.96 16.47 -25.13
CA LYS A 590 -20.74 17.14 -24.06
C LYS A 590 -19.99 17.04 -22.73
N GLY A 591 -20.18 18.03 -21.86
CA GLY A 591 -19.56 18.08 -20.53
C GLY A 591 -18.40 19.08 -20.46
N ALA A 592 -17.95 19.37 -19.25
CA ALA A 592 -16.83 20.27 -19.01
C ALA A 592 -15.48 19.56 -19.28
N HIS A 593 -14.46 20.31 -19.70
CA HIS A 593 -13.18 19.79 -20.15
C HIS A 593 -12.01 20.70 -19.76
N LEU A 594 -10.86 20.09 -19.47
CA LEU A 594 -9.57 20.75 -19.34
C LEU A 594 -8.75 20.49 -20.62
N VAL A 595 -8.08 21.52 -21.14
CA VAL A 595 -7.32 21.43 -22.39
C VAL A 595 -5.95 22.08 -22.24
N TRP A 596 -4.90 21.34 -22.63
CA TRP A 596 -3.53 21.81 -22.72
C TRP A 596 -3.13 21.82 -24.19
N ASP A 597 -3.03 23.03 -24.76
CA ASP A 597 -2.61 23.26 -26.16
C ASP A 597 -1.09 23.34 -26.32
N ASP A 598 -0.38 23.20 -25.20
CA ASP A 598 1.05 23.00 -25.03
C ASP A 598 1.25 21.69 -24.24
N PRO A 599 1.28 20.52 -24.92
CA PRO A 599 1.54 19.23 -24.29
C PRO A 599 2.97 19.03 -23.73
N PRO A 600 4.07 19.48 -24.37
CA PRO A 600 5.43 19.28 -23.88
C PRO A 600 5.63 19.70 -22.42
N ARG A 601 4.98 20.78 -21.99
CA ARG A 601 4.92 21.24 -20.59
C ARG A 601 4.61 20.13 -19.57
N LEU A 602 3.63 19.26 -19.86
CA LEU A 602 3.24 18.16 -18.97
C LEU A 602 4.12 16.92 -19.18
N LEU A 603 4.48 16.67 -20.44
CA LEU A 603 5.21 15.46 -20.89
C LEU A 603 6.67 15.46 -20.44
N ASP A 604 7.19 16.61 -20.00
CA ASP A 604 8.46 16.80 -19.31
C ASP A 604 8.40 16.24 -17.86
N ASN A 605 8.09 14.96 -17.75
CA ASN A 605 7.83 14.24 -16.49
C ASN A 605 8.16 12.75 -16.68
N THR A 606 9.08 12.20 -15.87
CA THR A 606 9.55 10.80 -15.99
C THR A 606 8.45 9.75 -15.77
N SER A 607 7.39 10.10 -15.03
CA SER A 607 6.31 9.18 -14.68
C SER A 607 5.32 8.91 -15.83
N VAL A 608 5.49 9.57 -16.98
CA VAL A 608 4.52 9.57 -18.08
C VAL A 608 4.58 8.27 -18.91
N TYR A 609 3.40 7.70 -19.13
CA TYR A 609 3.16 6.57 -20.03
C TYR A 609 1.83 6.76 -20.79
N GLY A 610 1.56 5.95 -21.79
CA GLY A 610 0.31 6.05 -22.56
C GLY A 610 0.05 4.89 -23.50
N TYR A 611 -1.19 4.85 -24.00
CA TYR A 611 -1.76 3.81 -24.85
C TYR A 611 -2.49 4.43 -26.05
N PRO A 612 -2.37 3.83 -27.25
CA PRO A 612 -3.07 4.31 -28.45
C PRO A 612 -4.59 4.05 -28.43
N SER A 613 -5.12 3.45 -27.36
CA SER A 613 -6.51 3.06 -27.11
C SER A 613 -6.77 2.96 -25.61
N ASP A 614 -8.01 2.64 -25.22
CA ASP A 614 -8.43 2.44 -23.83
C ASP A 614 -7.81 1.16 -23.24
N HIS A 615 -7.01 1.31 -22.20
CA HIS A 615 -6.35 0.23 -21.45
C HIS A 615 -6.53 0.38 -19.94
N PHE A 616 -7.40 1.31 -19.48
CA PHE A 616 -7.58 1.64 -18.06
C PHE A 616 -6.25 1.98 -17.35
N GLY A 617 -5.27 2.56 -18.08
CA GLY A 617 -3.95 2.88 -17.54
C GLY A 617 -3.17 1.68 -16.98
N ALA A 618 -3.34 0.48 -17.54
CA ALA A 618 -2.86 -0.76 -16.94
C ALA A 618 -1.34 -0.83 -16.73
N VAL A 619 -0.90 -1.03 -15.49
CA VAL A 619 0.49 -1.32 -15.10
C VAL A 619 0.63 -2.66 -14.36
N ASN A 620 -0.47 -3.40 -14.23
CA ASN A 620 -0.53 -4.72 -13.59
C ASN A 620 -0.18 -5.86 -14.56
N PRO A 621 0.96 -6.57 -14.41
CA PRO A 621 1.36 -7.66 -15.30
C PRO A 621 0.53 -8.94 -15.17
N LYS A 622 -0.33 -9.07 -14.14
CA LYS A 622 -1.27 -10.19 -13.95
C LYS A 622 -2.73 -9.76 -14.02
N GLY A 623 -3.02 -8.53 -14.45
CA GLY A 623 -4.37 -8.00 -14.59
C GLY A 623 -5.05 -8.45 -15.89
N ASN A 624 -6.38 -8.23 -15.96
CA ASN A 624 -7.19 -8.53 -17.16
C ASN A 624 -7.00 -7.52 -18.32
N HIS A 625 -6.07 -6.56 -18.19
CA HIS A 625 -5.83 -5.47 -19.14
C HIS A 625 -4.39 -5.54 -19.66
N SER A 626 -4.22 -5.46 -20.98
CA SER A 626 -2.94 -5.72 -21.65
C SER A 626 -1.97 -4.53 -21.55
N MET A 627 -0.73 -4.77 -21.12
CA MET A 627 0.33 -3.75 -21.14
C MET A 627 1.07 -3.66 -22.49
N HIS A 628 0.81 -4.56 -23.44
CA HIS A 628 1.64 -4.70 -24.66
C HIS A 628 1.68 -3.48 -25.60
N ALA A 629 0.70 -2.56 -25.49
CA ALA A 629 0.65 -1.34 -26.29
C ALA A 629 1.16 -0.09 -25.54
N MET A 630 1.73 -0.27 -24.34
CA MET A 630 2.26 0.84 -23.54
C MET A 630 3.45 1.50 -24.23
N THR A 631 3.51 2.82 -24.17
CA THR A 631 4.73 3.57 -24.47
C THR A 631 5.04 4.59 -23.39
N LYS A 632 6.33 4.92 -23.23
CA LYS A 632 6.83 6.05 -22.42
C LYS A 632 7.53 7.10 -23.30
N ASP A 633 7.38 7.02 -24.62
CA ASP A 633 7.97 7.94 -25.60
C ASP A 633 6.93 9.02 -25.99
N PRO A 634 7.14 10.30 -25.61
CA PRO A 634 6.21 11.37 -25.92
C PRO A 634 6.02 11.63 -27.42
N LYS A 635 6.96 11.24 -28.29
CA LYS A 635 6.80 11.37 -29.75
C LYS A 635 5.81 10.33 -30.26
N LYS A 636 5.89 9.09 -29.77
CA LYS A 636 4.92 8.02 -30.10
C LYS A 636 3.51 8.34 -29.58
N MET A 637 3.40 8.97 -28.41
CA MET A 637 2.11 9.48 -27.91
C MET A 637 1.51 10.53 -28.84
N ALA A 638 2.32 11.40 -29.45
CA ALA A 638 1.83 12.38 -30.42
C ALA A 638 1.20 11.73 -31.68
N GLU A 639 1.55 10.48 -32.01
CA GLU A 639 0.96 9.72 -33.13
C GLU A 639 -0.44 9.14 -32.80
N PHE A 640 -0.88 9.20 -31.54
CA PHE A 640 -2.18 8.68 -31.14
C PHE A 640 -3.34 9.38 -31.86
N THR A 641 -4.31 8.57 -32.32
CA THR A 641 -5.42 8.99 -33.20
C THR A 641 -6.77 8.38 -32.86
N ALA A 642 -6.85 7.34 -32.01
CA ALA A 642 -8.12 6.81 -31.53
C ALA A 642 -8.76 7.79 -30.53
N HIS A 643 -10.08 7.93 -30.58
CA HIS A 643 -10.85 8.82 -29.69
C HIS A 643 -10.78 8.44 -28.20
N ASN A 644 -10.36 7.21 -27.90
CA ASN A 644 -10.22 6.64 -26.57
C ASN A 644 -8.75 6.34 -26.20
N ASN A 645 -7.78 6.99 -26.84
CA ASN A 645 -6.37 6.90 -26.41
C ASN A 645 -6.17 7.47 -24.99
N GLU A 646 -5.08 7.05 -24.33
CA GLU A 646 -4.76 7.41 -22.96
C GLU A 646 -3.31 7.92 -22.84
N VAL A 647 -3.10 9.04 -22.16
CA VAL A 647 -1.79 9.53 -21.70
C VAL A 647 -1.89 9.85 -20.22
N MET A 648 -0.98 9.27 -19.45
CA MET A 648 -1.08 9.04 -18.01
C MET A 648 0.00 9.80 -17.25
N PHE A 649 -0.39 10.49 -16.18
CA PHE A 649 0.52 11.20 -15.26
C PHE A 649 0.35 10.65 -13.84
N ARG A 650 1.43 10.29 -13.16
CA ARG A 650 1.35 9.73 -11.79
C ARG A 650 0.89 10.81 -10.80
N HIS A 651 0.06 10.41 -9.84
CA HIS A 651 -0.55 11.24 -8.77
C HIS A 651 -1.50 12.34 -9.25
N GLY A 652 -1.07 13.24 -10.13
CA GLY A 652 -1.92 14.33 -10.60
C GLY A 652 -1.22 15.38 -11.46
N LEU A 653 -1.92 16.48 -11.69
CA LEU A 653 -1.46 17.68 -12.41
C LEU A 653 -1.93 18.96 -11.69
N ASP A 654 -1.13 20.02 -11.75
CA ASP A 654 -1.52 21.36 -11.27
C ASP A 654 -2.49 22.05 -12.26
N LEU A 655 -3.57 22.63 -11.73
CA LEU A 655 -4.57 23.35 -12.52
C LEU A 655 -4.48 24.88 -12.38
N LEU A 656 -3.66 25.39 -11.46
CA LEU A 656 -3.67 26.80 -11.06
C LEU A 656 -2.30 27.49 -11.19
N GLY A 657 -1.19 26.75 -11.12
CA GLY A 657 0.17 27.25 -11.27
C GLY A 657 0.80 26.97 -12.64
N ALA A 658 1.91 26.24 -12.66
CA ALA A 658 2.80 26.13 -13.82
C ALA A 658 2.21 25.26 -14.95
N GLU A 659 1.68 24.09 -14.58
CA GLU A 659 1.05 23.13 -15.48
C GLU A 659 -0.39 23.51 -15.86
N ALA A 660 -0.90 24.67 -15.44
CA ALA A 660 -2.29 25.08 -15.61
C ALA A 660 -2.79 24.94 -17.07
N PRO A 661 -4.06 24.53 -17.27
CA PRO A 661 -4.64 24.29 -18.59
C PRO A 661 -4.67 25.55 -19.45
N SER A 662 -4.43 25.37 -20.75
CA SER A 662 -4.52 26.43 -21.76
C SER A 662 -5.95 26.95 -21.95
N ARG A 663 -6.95 26.08 -21.72
CA ARG A 663 -8.39 26.38 -21.74
C ARG A 663 -9.14 25.52 -20.72
N ILE A 664 -10.11 26.12 -20.04
CA ILE A 664 -11.09 25.47 -19.17
C ILE A 664 -12.45 25.62 -19.85
N VAL A 665 -12.93 24.57 -20.50
CA VAL A 665 -14.21 24.59 -21.21
C VAL A 665 -15.29 24.11 -20.23
N CYS A 666 -16.19 25.00 -19.82
CA CYS A 666 -17.28 24.64 -18.92
C CYS A 666 -18.43 23.96 -19.70
N SER A 667 -19.34 23.31 -18.98
CA SER A 667 -20.59 22.75 -19.52
C SER A 667 -21.61 23.82 -19.96
N GLY A 668 -21.37 25.08 -19.60
CA GLY A 668 -22.10 26.24 -20.10
C GLY A 668 -21.88 27.51 -19.26
N GLU A 669 -22.56 28.60 -19.66
CA GLU A 669 -22.40 29.96 -19.12
C GLU A 669 -22.63 30.11 -17.60
N GLN A 670 -23.37 29.21 -16.94
CA GLN A 670 -23.52 29.27 -15.48
C GLN A 670 -22.31 28.68 -14.74
N GLU A 671 -21.78 27.54 -15.19
CA GLU A 671 -20.58 26.95 -14.60
C GLU A 671 -19.36 27.86 -14.85
N LYS A 672 -19.24 28.45 -16.04
CA LYS A 672 -18.24 29.49 -16.34
C LYS A 672 -18.28 30.66 -15.36
N LYS A 673 -19.46 31.14 -14.98
CA LYS A 673 -19.60 32.20 -13.95
C LYS A 673 -19.16 31.73 -12.57
N ASN A 674 -19.51 30.50 -12.19
CA ASN A 674 -19.08 29.91 -10.92
C ASN A 674 -17.55 29.77 -10.86
N VAL A 675 -16.92 29.23 -11.92
CA VAL A 675 -15.47 29.07 -12.05
C VAL A 675 -14.75 30.42 -12.03
N VAL A 676 -15.22 31.41 -12.80
CA VAL A 676 -14.63 32.77 -12.79
C VAL A 676 -14.80 33.43 -11.41
N ALA A 677 -15.93 33.25 -10.73
CA ALA A 677 -16.12 33.76 -9.37
C ALA A 677 -15.18 33.07 -8.35
N LEU A 678 -14.98 31.75 -8.46
CA LEU A 678 -14.06 30.98 -7.61
C LEU A 678 -12.60 31.43 -7.82
N LEU A 679 -12.14 31.53 -9.06
CA LEU A 679 -10.77 31.98 -9.37
C LEU A 679 -10.53 33.40 -8.81
N ASN A 680 -11.50 34.32 -8.96
CA ASN A 680 -11.43 35.65 -8.34
C ASN A 680 -11.48 35.59 -6.79
N LYS A 681 -12.28 34.72 -6.16
CA LYS A 681 -12.30 34.48 -4.70
C LYS A 681 -10.91 34.05 -4.20
N ARG A 682 -10.16 33.29 -5.02
CA ARG A 682 -8.77 32.87 -4.76
C ARG A 682 -7.69 33.88 -5.20
N GLY A 683 -8.06 35.04 -5.74
CA GLY A 683 -7.12 36.05 -6.26
C GLY A 683 -6.44 35.69 -7.59
N ILE A 684 -6.86 34.62 -8.25
CA ILE A 684 -6.26 34.09 -9.49
C ILE A 684 -6.83 34.86 -10.67
N THR A 685 -6.00 35.73 -11.26
CA THR A 685 -6.37 36.57 -12.42
C THR A 685 -5.85 36.04 -13.75
N HIS A 686 -4.85 35.15 -13.72
CA HIS A 686 -4.21 34.58 -14.89
C HIS A 686 -3.97 33.07 -14.68
N LEU A 687 -4.03 32.29 -15.77
CA LEU A 687 -3.66 30.87 -15.83
C LEU A 687 -2.83 30.66 -17.11
N ALA A 688 -1.76 29.85 -17.04
CA ALA A 688 -0.85 29.60 -18.17
C ALA A 688 -0.35 30.89 -18.89
N GLY A 689 -0.18 32.00 -18.14
CA GLY A 689 0.22 33.31 -18.67
C GLY A 689 -0.88 34.13 -19.35
N LYS A 690 -2.13 33.65 -19.38
CA LYS A 690 -3.29 34.33 -20.00
C LYS A 690 -4.31 34.76 -18.96
N PRO A 691 -5.02 35.90 -19.13
CA PRO A 691 -6.15 36.29 -18.29
C PRO A 691 -7.24 35.21 -18.21
N ILE A 692 -7.86 35.04 -17.03
CA ILE A 692 -8.85 33.97 -16.80
C ILE A 692 -10.11 34.07 -17.69
N ASP A 693 -10.48 35.25 -18.18
CA ASP A 693 -11.61 35.45 -19.10
C ASP A 693 -11.33 34.95 -20.52
N GLN A 694 -10.06 34.71 -20.86
CA GLN A 694 -9.63 34.08 -22.12
C GLN A 694 -9.48 32.56 -21.98
N VAL A 695 -9.14 32.09 -20.77
CA VAL A 695 -8.95 30.67 -20.44
C VAL A 695 -10.28 29.97 -20.15
N VAL A 696 -11.20 30.61 -19.41
CA VAL A 696 -12.48 29.99 -19.00
C VAL A 696 -13.58 30.25 -20.03
N GLN A 697 -14.02 29.18 -20.69
CA GLN A 697 -14.92 29.16 -21.84
C GLN A 697 -16.23 28.41 -21.48
N ALA A 698 -17.25 28.48 -22.34
CA ALA A 698 -18.60 27.93 -22.13
C ALA A 698 -19.19 27.39 -23.44
#